data_AF-A0A957X5U2-F1
#
_entry.id   AF-A0A957X5U2-F1
#
_cell.length_a   1.000
_cell.length_b   1.000
_cell.length_c   1.000
_cell.angle_alpha   90.00
_cell.angle_beta   90.00
_cell.angle_gamma   90.00
#
_symmetry.space_group_name_H-M   'P 1'
#
loop_
_entity.id
_entity.type
_entity.pdbx_description
1 polymer ?
#
loop_
_entity_poly.entity_id
_entity_poly.type
_entity_poly.pdbx_seq_one_letter_code
_entity_poly.pdbx_strand_id
1 'polypeptide(L)'
;FLLFAGFALLCIQYRRSPALYAGVVGALIIAMIVEPLVHTTQAAAFQDRQLVQQAEQQRAAADETEKQNALDELQNRDFNPFVNPLEIINNQFSIGNGQGDESAPQSPTQQITNPLSPAASVQSQLDVIAATACTVDGETDTDCDGLSDTVEATKLDTWDFAVDTDGDGISDSTEVAGFFLGTQWYLDPNAADSNGDGLTDGAECADLLDVNEDDTLGTATGTTCVDTDGDGVPDVFDFDNDGDGVPDSVDSAPNYVDALSSAAQSEFDLTLSGFDDTTSRNLVVDLEVRPTIADHLYQSYNVLDWPDDDTEGQITRVYNTTLADEGYDSTGTDQGDMMLVPMLEITIPAPDDNPDNPSGGLPILASYSGEITNAVDLATWLDTDLLDEYSISVTQDDDDGTLYAYIALSQIEDATGEAPVAWGAQMLYRPDGADWGENHQVRMVWLVQALTDSCDTTAMTDNDDEDVWCASDSENWTTELTVIQSYYEEFYLTGLTVTEDYGFDVAVLSQANALSVTYENYLWHLANSLSSSFGEGNLLAADTRFDLAEVVDRFGAGSSYSTGDAQLWDIPANSFYSESNTYDDEVSALEALVDTLIPDLLANYSAGTDDTVSILLAQEANYRTIALGSDSGVAWDSATGTLALDLTDRAQQTYTTLSLTPYEYDGSDWSAADIYDYLDALEVTLEGIITTAAVDELLAWFSETQEYSSLDTIAQQGVISLARNFYFTLYAATSALVDDTDLGLFSDIVVDDDMLTLDFNGDGSADDAYIVVIIDTLGMVQTYYLLEEDSSLDEMTELLIT
;
A
#
# COMPACT_ATOMS: atom_id res chain seq x y z
N PHE A 1 -58.74 29.22 -22.27
CA PHE A 1 -60.23 29.37 -22.32
C PHE A 1 -60.77 29.81 -23.68
N LEU A 2 -60.33 30.92 -24.28
CA LEU A 2 -60.83 31.38 -25.60
C LEU A 2 -60.51 30.43 -26.77
N LEU A 3 -59.35 29.77 -26.75
CA LEU A 3 -58.97 28.75 -27.74
C LEU A 3 -59.85 27.49 -27.66
N PHE A 4 -60.12 27.00 -26.45
CA PHE A 4 -61.00 25.86 -26.20
C PHE A 4 -62.45 26.13 -26.63
N ALA A 5 -62.95 27.36 -26.40
CA ALA A 5 -64.28 27.76 -26.85
C ALA A 5 -64.37 27.81 -28.39
N GLY A 6 -63.31 28.26 -29.07
CA GLY A 6 -63.22 28.27 -30.53
C GLY A 6 -63.17 26.87 -31.14
N PHE A 7 -62.39 25.95 -30.53
CA PHE A 7 -62.30 24.55 -30.95
C PHE A 7 -63.63 23.81 -30.78
N ALA A 8 -64.30 23.99 -29.64
CA ALA A 8 -65.63 23.42 -29.39
C ALA A 8 -66.66 23.90 -30.43
N LEU A 9 -66.61 25.18 -30.83
CA LEU A 9 -67.48 25.75 -31.86
C LEU A 9 -67.21 25.14 -33.25
N LEU A 10 -65.93 24.94 -33.60
CA LEU A 10 -65.50 24.24 -34.82
C LEU A 10 -65.99 22.79 -34.85
N CYS A 11 -65.89 22.07 -33.73
CA CYS A 11 -66.38 20.69 -33.61
C CYS A 11 -67.90 20.60 -33.76
N ILE A 12 -68.64 21.57 -33.21
CA ILE A 12 -70.11 21.62 -33.33
C ILE A 12 -70.52 21.97 -34.78
N GLN A 13 -69.84 22.92 -35.41
CA GLN A 13 -70.17 23.44 -36.73
C GLN A 13 -69.83 22.44 -37.86
N TYR A 14 -68.78 21.63 -37.69
CA TYR A 14 -68.32 20.65 -38.68
C TYR A 14 -68.49 19.18 -38.26
N ARG A 15 -69.42 18.89 -37.32
CA ARG A 15 -69.68 17.55 -36.74
C ARG A 15 -69.99 16.40 -37.71
N ARG A 16 -70.14 16.65 -39.01
CA ARG A 16 -70.38 15.65 -40.06
C ARG A 16 -69.25 15.56 -41.09
N SER A 17 -68.14 16.26 -40.87
CA SER A 17 -66.97 16.23 -41.74
C SER A 17 -66.10 15.01 -41.41
N PRO A 18 -65.86 14.07 -42.35
CA PRO A 18 -64.97 12.94 -42.11
C PRO A 18 -63.51 13.38 -41.87
N ALA A 19 -63.08 14.53 -42.41
CA ALA A 19 -61.75 15.07 -42.17
C ALA A 19 -61.56 15.59 -40.74
N LEU A 20 -62.60 16.18 -40.13
CA LEU A 20 -62.55 16.62 -38.74
C LEU A 20 -62.51 15.41 -37.79
N TYR A 21 -63.28 14.36 -38.08
CA TYR A 21 -63.27 13.12 -37.31
C TYR A 21 -61.90 12.45 -37.36
N ALA A 22 -61.30 12.32 -38.55
CA ALA A 22 -59.95 11.77 -38.72
C ALA A 22 -58.89 12.61 -37.97
N GLY A 23 -58.98 13.94 -38.02
CA GLY A 23 -58.05 14.83 -37.30
C GLY A 23 -58.16 14.71 -35.77
N VAL A 24 -59.39 14.61 -35.22
CA VAL A 24 -59.59 14.45 -33.77
C VAL A 24 -59.16 13.07 -33.29
N VAL A 25 -59.43 12.02 -34.06
CA VAL A 25 -58.98 10.65 -33.73
C VAL A 25 -57.46 10.54 -33.82
N GLY A 26 -56.83 11.12 -34.84
CA GLY A 26 -55.37 11.15 -34.95
C GLY A 26 -54.70 11.91 -33.80
N ALA A 27 -55.26 13.05 -33.38
CA ALA A 27 -54.76 13.79 -32.22
C ALA A 27 -54.94 13.02 -30.90
N LEU A 28 -56.04 12.28 -30.74
CA LEU A 28 -56.26 11.41 -29.57
C LEU A 28 -55.29 10.23 -29.53
N ILE A 29 -54.99 9.60 -30.67
CA ILE A 29 -54.01 8.51 -30.76
C ILE A 29 -52.61 9.04 -30.44
N ILE A 30 -52.22 10.20 -31.00
CA ILE A 30 -50.93 10.83 -30.69
C ILE A 30 -50.85 11.19 -29.21
N ALA A 31 -51.91 11.76 -28.60
CA ALA A 31 -51.93 12.05 -27.17
C ALA A 31 -51.82 10.77 -26.32
N MET A 32 -52.53 9.70 -26.69
CA MET A 32 -52.48 8.41 -25.99
C MET A 32 -51.13 7.69 -26.13
N ILE A 33 -50.29 8.04 -27.10
CA ILE A 33 -48.94 7.47 -27.28
C ILE A 33 -47.90 8.37 -26.61
N VAL A 34 -47.99 9.69 -26.80
CA VAL A 34 -46.96 10.64 -26.35
C VAL A 34 -47.08 10.93 -24.86
N GLU A 35 -48.29 10.96 -24.29
CA GLU A 35 -48.51 11.31 -22.88
C GLU A 35 -47.96 10.23 -21.93
N PRO A 36 -48.14 8.91 -22.17
CA PRO A 36 -47.45 7.88 -21.37
C PRO A 36 -45.93 7.94 -21.50
N LEU A 37 -45.39 8.17 -22.70
CA LEU A 37 -43.94 8.21 -22.97
C LEU A 37 -43.21 9.37 -22.28
N VAL A 38 -43.87 10.52 -22.11
CA VAL A 38 -43.31 11.67 -21.37
C VAL A 38 -43.46 11.49 -19.86
N HIS A 39 -44.50 10.77 -19.41
CA HIS A 39 -44.68 10.46 -17.98
C HIS A 39 -43.73 9.35 -17.50
N THR A 40 -43.33 8.41 -18.36
CA THR A 40 -42.36 7.35 -17.99
C THR A 40 -40.95 7.90 -17.81
N THR A 41 -40.50 8.83 -18.66
CA THR A 41 -39.16 9.43 -18.52
C THR A 41 -39.05 10.36 -17.32
N GLN A 42 -40.13 11.09 -17.00
CA GLN A 42 -40.18 11.91 -15.77
C GLN A 42 -40.34 11.08 -14.50
N ALA A 43 -40.95 9.89 -14.58
CA ALA A 43 -41.08 8.99 -13.45
C ALA A 43 -39.76 8.27 -13.14
N ALA A 44 -39.03 7.81 -14.17
CA ALA A 44 -37.69 7.23 -14.02
C ALA A 44 -36.73 8.22 -13.35
N ALA A 45 -36.52 9.39 -13.96
CA ALA A 45 -35.67 10.44 -13.38
C ALA A 45 -36.15 11.01 -12.03
N PHE A 46 -37.38 10.70 -11.59
CA PHE A 46 -37.84 11.03 -10.24
C PHE A 46 -37.55 9.88 -9.25
N GLN A 47 -37.70 8.62 -9.68
CA GLN A 47 -37.30 7.47 -8.90
C GLN A 47 -35.79 7.45 -8.67
N ASP A 48 -34.98 7.74 -9.69
CA ASP A 48 -33.52 7.77 -9.59
C ASP A 48 -33.09 8.79 -8.51
N ARG A 49 -33.63 10.01 -8.56
CA ARG A 49 -33.41 11.03 -7.51
C ARG A 49 -33.91 10.63 -6.12
N GLN A 50 -34.95 9.81 -6.02
CA GLN A 50 -35.41 9.31 -4.74
C GLN A 50 -34.53 8.20 -4.20
N LEU A 51 -33.93 7.39 -5.07
CA LEU A 51 -32.97 6.34 -4.69
C LEU A 51 -31.67 6.98 -4.21
N VAL A 52 -31.13 7.97 -4.93
CA VAL A 52 -29.93 8.72 -4.48
C VAL A 52 -30.16 9.36 -3.10
N GLN A 53 -31.28 10.06 -2.90
CA GLN A 53 -31.62 10.63 -1.59
C GLN A 53 -31.83 9.59 -0.48
N GLN A 54 -32.25 8.38 -0.84
CA GLN A 54 -32.38 7.28 0.13
C GLN A 54 -31.02 6.68 0.45
N ALA A 55 -30.15 6.53 -0.54
CA ALA A 55 -28.77 6.08 -0.36
C ALA A 55 -27.98 7.05 0.52
N GLU A 56 -28.05 8.36 0.26
CA GLU A 56 -27.44 9.41 1.12
C GLU A 56 -27.91 9.31 2.59
N GLN A 57 -29.20 9.05 2.82
CA GLN A 57 -29.74 8.89 4.17
C GLN A 57 -29.37 7.56 4.83
N GLN A 58 -29.13 6.53 4.02
CA GLN A 58 -28.68 5.23 4.51
C GLN A 58 -27.19 5.28 4.90
N ARG A 59 -26.35 5.96 4.10
CA ARG A 59 -24.95 6.24 4.41
C ARG A 59 -24.81 6.99 5.73
N ALA A 60 -25.43 8.18 5.84
CA ALA A 60 -25.40 8.95 7.09
C ALA A 60 -25.95 8.23 8.35
N ALA A 61 -26.70 7.14 8.19
CA ALA A 61 -27.14 6.29 9.30
C ALA A 61 -26.21 5.09 9.55
N ALA A 62 -25.52 4.62 8.52
CA ALA A 62 -24.44 3.64 8.60
C ALA A 62 -23.22 4.27 9.28
N ASP A 63 -22.77 5.44 8.82
CA ASP A 63 -21.62 6.18 9.38
C ASP A 63 -21.79 6.41 10.90
N GLU A 64 -22.97 6.88 11.34
CA GLU A 64 -23.27 7.05 12.78
C GLU A 64 -23.27 5.72 13.56
N THR A 65 -23.62 4.61 12.91
CA THR A 65 -23.59 3.28 13.52
C THR A 65 -22.16 2.75 13.61
N GLU A 66 -21.36 2.97 12.57
CA GLU A 66 -19.95 2.62 12.44
C GLU A 66 -19.12 3.35 13.48
N LYS A 67 -19.25 4.68 13.56
CA LYS A 67 -18.73 5.51 14.66
C LYS A 67 -19.00 4.92 16.03
N GLN A 68 -20.24 4.52 16.30
CA GLN A 68 -20.62 4.00 17.62
C GLN A 68 -20.00 2.62 17.88
N ASN A 69 -19.80 1.81 16.85
CA ASN A 69 -19.11 0.53 16.95
C ASN A 69 -17.61 0.73 17.16
N ALA A 70 -16.95 1.60 16.38
CA ALA A 70 -15.53 1.94 16.52
C ALA A 70 -15.23 2.45 17.94
N LEU A 71 -16.05 3.36 18.47
CA LEU A 71 -15.91 3.86 19.83
C LEU A 71 -16.13 2.77 20.90
N ASP A 72 -17.03 1.81 20.64
CA ASP A 72 -17.25 0.68 21.53
C ASP A 72 -16.09 -0.35 21.45
N GLU A 73 -15.43 -0.49 20.29
CA GLU A 73 -14.25 -1.34 20.08
C GLU A 73 -13.02 -0.75 20.77
N LEU A 74 -12.72 0.54 20.58
CA LEU A 74 -11.63 1.25 21.27
C LEU A 74 -11.73 1.15 22.80
N GLN A 75 -12.96 1.12 23.35
CA GLN A 75 -13.15 0.96 24.79
C GLN A 75 -12.85 -0.45 25.31
N ASN A 76 -12.89 -1.46 24.43
CA ASN A 76 -12.73 -2.88 24.76
C ASN A 76 -11.37 -3.46 24.36
N ARG A 77 -10.51 -2.67 23.71
CA ARG A 77 -9.10 -3.00 23.47
C ARG A 77 -8.30 -3.07 24.78
N ASP A 78 -7.10 -3.65 24.69
CA ASP A 78 -6.18 -3.74 25.81
C ASP A 78 -5.72 -2.35 26.27
N PHE A 79 -5.49 -1.44 25.31
CA PHE A 79 -5.37 0.00 25.52
C PHE A 79 -6.74 0.70 25.43
N ASN A 80 -7.00 1.71 26.27
CA ASN A 80 -8.25 2.47 26.26
C ASN A 80 -7.94 3.98 26.21
N PRO A 81 -8.26 4.67 25.11
CA PRO A 81 -7.82 6.05 24.89
C PRO A 81 -8.53 7.07 25.79
N PHE A 82 -9.53 6.66 26.58
CA PHE A 82 -10.24 7.53 27.53
C PHE A 82 -9.73 7.39 28.97
N VAL A 83 -8.75 6.52 29.20
CA VAL A 83 -8.17 6.26 30.52
C VAL A 83 -6.73 6.76 30.53
N ASN A 84 -6.40 7.63 31.48
CA ASN A 84 -5.04 8.14 31.61
C ASN A 84 -4.05 6.97 31.88
N PRO A 85 -3.04 6.76 31.02
CA PRO A 85 -2.09 5.66 31.16
C PRO A 85 -1.34 5.68 32.50
N LEU A 86 -0.99 6.86 33.01
CA LEU A 86 -0.29 7.03 34.30
C LEU A 86 -1.14 6.71 35.54
N GLU A 87 -2.48 6.62 35.39
CA GLU A 87 -3.43 6.24 36.45
C GLU A 87 -3.78 4.75 36.45
N ILE A 88 -3.29 3.93 35.50
CA ILE A 88 -3.59 2.49 35.40
C ILE A 88 -2.87 1.71 36.51
N ILE A 89 -3.42 1.79 37.71
CA ILE A 89 -3.15 0.85 38.81
C ILE A 89 -4.50 0.50 39.42
N ASN A 90 -5.09 -0.64 39.01
CA ASN A 90 -5.79 -1.61 39.88
C ASN A 90 -6.86 -2.51 39.22
N ASN A 91 -7.18 -2.42 37.91
CA ASN A 91 -8.38 -3.11 37.40
C ASN A 91 -8.20 -4.27 36.42
N GLN A 92 -7.01 -4.57 35.90
CA GLN A 92 -6.83 -5.71 34.99
C GLN A 92 -6.34 -7.02 35.65
N PHE A 93 -5.85 -6.99 36.90
CA PHE A 93 -5.56 -8.21 37.66
C PHE A 93 -6.62 -8.50 38.72
N SER A 94 -7.72 -9.15 38.32
CA SER A 94 -8.64 -9.81 39.27
C SER A 94 -8.00 -11.08 39.85
N ILE A 95 -6.90 -10.93 40.60
CA ILE A 95 -6.37 -12.02 41.43
C ILE A 95 -7.16 -12.03 42.73
N GLY A 96 -7.84 -13.16 42.97
CA GLY A 96 -8.66 -13.38 44.15
C GLY A 96 -7.91 -13.16 45.47
N ASN A 97 -8.23 -12.05 46.12
CA ASN A 97 -8.42 -11.91 47.57
C ASN A 97 -7.40 -12.61 48.50
N GLY A 98 -6.34 -11.89 48.88
CA GLY A 98 -5.42 -12.24 49.97
C GLY A 98 -4.98 -10.99 50.75
N GLN A 99 -5.21 -10.98 52.06
CA GLN A 99 -5.04 -9.82 52.97
C GLN A 99 -3.57 -9.47 53.33
N GLY A 100 -3.30 -8.17 53.54
CA GLY A 100 -2.30 -7.61 54.47
C GLY A 100 -1.18 -6.82 53.80
N ASP A 101 -0.61 -5.72 54.30
CA ASP A 101 -0.83 -4.83 55.46
C ASP A 101 0.04 -3.59 55.15
N GLU A 102 -0.50 -2.38 55.31
CA GLU A 102 0.17 -1.11 55.02
C GLU A 102 1.39 -0.88 55.90
N SER A 103 2.50 -0.34 55.37
CA SER A 103 3.48 0.45 56.13
C SER A 103 4.47 1.20 55.23
N ALA A 104 4.19 2.46 54.93
CA ALA A 104 5.18 3.42 54.44
C ALA A 104 6.12 3.92 55.58
N PRO A 105 7.33 4.39 55.25
CA PRO A 105 7.87 5.55 55.97
C PRO A 105 8.50 6.62 55.06
N GLN A 106 8.34 7.87 55.52
CA GLN A 106 8.70 9.13 54.86
C GLN A 106 10.20 9.52 54.95
N SER A 107 10.70 10.14 53.87
CA SER A 107 11.53 11.39 53.72
C SER A 107 12.74 11.61 54.68
N PRO A 108 13.89 12.26 54.26
CA PRO A 108 13.86 13.69 53.91
C PRO A 108 14.96 14.31 52.99
N THR A 109 14.53 15.42 52.41
CA THR A 109 15.20 16.53 51.69
C THR A 109 16.44 17.14 52.35
N GLN A 110 17.49 17.51 51.59
CA GLN A 110 18.38 18.67 51.88
C GLN A 110 19.00 19.37 50.64
N GLN A 111 18.45 20.56 50.44
CA GLN A 111 18.81 21.81 49.75
C GLN A 111 20.30 22.35 49.73
N ILE A 112 20.59 23.11 48.64
CA ILE A 112 21.41 24.35 48.41
C ILE A 112 22.93 24.35 48.09
N THR A 113 23.36 24.85 46.90
CA THR A 113 23.94 26.21 46.60
C THR A 113 24.87 26.29 45.35
N ASN A 114 24.64 27.29 44.48
CA ASN A 114 25.48 27.77 43.36
C ASN A 114 26.43 28.93 43.84
N PRO A 115 27.63 29.28 43.26
CA PRO A 115 27.73 30.14 42.04
C PRO A 115 29.07 30.21 41.19
N LEU A 116 28.95 30.34 39.86
CA LEU A 116 29.62 31.19 38.81
C LEU A 116 31.16 31.54 38.71
N SER A 117 31.81 31.02 37.62
CA SER A 117 32.64 31.66 36.52
C SER A 117 34.10 32.18 36.74
N PRO A 118 34.97 32.48 35.71
CA PRO A 118 35.08 32.07 34.27
C PRO A 118 36.51 31.74 33.70
N ALA A 119 36.52 31.15 32.49
CA ALA A 119 37.46 31.30 31.33
C ALA A 119 38.79 30.50 31.16
N ALA A 120 38.81 29.78 30.01
CA ALA A 120 39.90 29.47 29.07
C ALA A 120 40.69 28.14 29.18
N SER A 121 40.45 27.19 28.26
CA SER A 121 41.31 26.93 27.08
C SER A 121 40.86 25.67 26.33
N VAL A 122 40.84 25.76 25.00
CA VAL A 122 40.64 24.66 24.04
C VAL A 122 41.69 23.56 24.28
N GLN A 123 41.28 22.43 24.89
CA GLN A 123 41.85 21.08 24.76
C GLN A 123 41.08 20.08 25.68
N SER A 124 39.88 19.65 25.28
CA SER A 124 39.25 18.37 25.70
C SER A 124 37.97 18.16 24.88
N GLN A 125 38.10 17.65 23.66
CA GLN A 125 36.99 17.14 22.85
C GLN A 125 36.93 15.61 22.96
N LEU A 126 36.98 15.07 24.19
CA LEU A 126 36.92 13.63 24.47
C LEU A 126 36.66 13.33 25.95
N ASP A 127 35.99 14.24 26.67
CA ASP A 127 35.43 14.01 28.00
C ASP A 127 34.18 14.90 28.13
N VAL A 128 33.08 14.33 28.62
CA VAL A 128 31.71 14.87 28.82
C VAL A 128 30.73 14.61 27.67
N ILE A 129 30.31 13.35 27.52
CA ILE A 129 28.91 13.00 27.85
C ILE A 129 29.03 11.99 29.01
N ALA A 130 29.23 12.50 30.22
CA ALA A 130 28.57 11.85 31.34
C ALA A 130 27.22 12.56 31.33
N ALA A 131 26.23 11.93 30.70
CA ALA A 131 24.85 12.38 30.74
C ALA A 131 24.56 12.68 32.22
N THR A 132 24.30 13.95 32.53
CA THR A 132 23.68 14.22 33.82
C THR A 132 22.26 13.79 33.55
N ALA A 133 21.91 12.55 33.89
CA ALA A 133 20.56 12.06 33.78
C ALA A 133 19.61 13.15 34.30
N CYS A 134 18.59 13.42 33.52
CA CYS A 134 17.54 14.32 33.95
C CYS A 134 16.88 13.74 35.20
N THR A 135 16.11 14.58 35.89
CA THR A 135 15.43 14.11 37.10
C THR A 135 14.03 14.67 37.14
N VAL A 136 13.05 13.78 37.16
CA VAL A 136 11.64 14.13 37.34
C VAL A 136 11.25 13.74 38.75
N ASP A 137 10.74 14.73 39.50
CA ASP A 137 10.37 14.60 40.93
C ASP A 137 11.44 14.01 41.88
N GLY A 138 12.70 13.98 41.44
CA GLY A 138 13.84 13.47 42.19
C GLY A 138 14.20 12.01 41.93
N GLU A 139 13.50 11.35 41.01
CA GLU A 139 13.90 10.08 40.40
C GLU A 139 14.75 10.35 39.14
N THR A 140 15.49 9.34 38.70
CA THR A 140 16.26 9.40 37.44
C THR A 140 15.31 9.38 36.25
N ASP A 141 15.71 10.09 35.20
CA ASP A 141 15.06 10.23 33.90
C ASP A 141 16.22 10.23 32.89
N THR A 142 16.43 9.08 32.24
CA THR A 142 17.69 8.72 31.58
C THR A 142 17.79 9.28 30.15
N ASP A 143 16.68 9.33 29.45
CA ASP A 143 16.48 9.84 28.09
C ASP A 143 16.00 11.31 28.06
N CYS A 144 15.59 11.86 29.20
CA CYS A 144 15.22 13.27 29.41
C CYS A 144 13.89 13.71 28.77
N ASP A 145 12.96 12.79 28.52
CA ASP A 145 11.65 13.07 27.91
C ASP A 145 10.67 13.75 28.89
N GLY A 146 10.89 13.61 30.20
CA GLY A 146 10.03 14.15 31.25
C GLY A 146 9.15 13.11 31.96
N LEU A 147 9.29 11.84 31.61
CA LEU A 147 8.94 10.69 32.43
C LEU A 147 10.15 10.34 33.32
N SER A 148 10.10 9.21 34.01
CA SER A 148 11.19 8.82 34.92
C SER A 148 11.33 7.34 34.78
N ASP A 149 12.55 6.81 34.86
CA ASP A 149 12.84 5.40 34.56
C ASP A 149 11.89 4.45 35.34
N THR A 150 11.45 4.85 36.54
CA THR A 150 10.49 4.08 37.34
C THR A 150 9.06 4.11 36.78
N VAL A 151 8.59 5.23 36.24
CA VAL A 151 7.26 5.35 35.62
C VAL A 151 7.20 4.56 34.33
N GLU A 152 8.19 4.73 33.45
CA GLU A 152 8.31 4.01 32.18
C GLU A 152 8.31 2.50 32.44
N ALA A 153 9.28 2.01 33.21
CA ALA A 153 9.45 0.57 33.45
C ALA A 153 8.36 -0.10 34.32
N THR A 154 7.57 0.65 35.12
CA THR A 154 6.59 0.02 36.05
C THR A 154 5.13 0.31 35.77
N LYS A 155 4.83 1.29 34.89
CA LYS A 155 3.45 1.67 34.58
C LYS A 155 3.14 1.66 33.10
N LEU A 156 4.08 2.09 32.27
CA LEU A 156 3.87 2.26 30.83
C LEU A 156 4.47 1.10 30.03
N ASP A 157 5.45 0.39 30.60
CA ASP A 157 6.24 -0.64 29.92
C ASP A 157 7.10 -0.11 28.78
N THR A 158 7.34 1.21 28.77
CA THR A 158 8.13 1.92 27.77
C THR A 158 9.64 1.92 28.10
N TRP A 159 10.48 2.32 27.15
CA TRP A 159 11.93 2.16 27.22
C TRP A 159 12.64 3.39 27.79
N ASP A 160 13.25 3.24 28.98
CA ASP A 160 13.94 4.32 29.73
C ASP A 160 15.18 4.96 29.05
N PHE A 161 15.53 4.53 27.85
CA PHE A 161 16.61 5.12 27.03
C PHE A 161 16.11 5.75 25.73
N ALA A 162 14.81 5.66 25.44
CA ALA A 162 14.19 6.11 24.21
C ALA A 162 13.11 7.14 24.54
N VAL A 163 13.28 8.35 24.02
CA VAL A 163 12.30 9.46 24.15
C VAL A 163 10.96 9.12 23.52
N ASP A 164 10.97 8.19 22.59
CA ASP A 164 9.86 7.72 21.77
C ASP A 164 10.12 6.22 21.56
N THR A 165 9.36 5.41 22.29
CA THR A 165 9.60 3.97 22.44
C THR A 165 9.20 3.20 21.18
N ASP A 166 8.11 3.58 20.52
CA ASP A 166 7.58 2.91 19.33
C ASP A 166 8.01 3.56 18.01
N GLY A 167 8.63 4.74 18.07
CA GLY A 167 9.36 5.36 16.96
C GLY A 167 8.48 6.12 15.98
N ASP A 168 7.27 6.51 16.38
CA ASP A 168 6.28 7.17 15.52
C ASP A 168 6.50 8.69 15.40
N GLY A 169 7.39 9.25 16.22
CA GLY A 169 7.76 10.65 16.24
C GLY A 169 7.10 11.49 17.36
N ILE A 170 6.26 10.87 18.19
CA ILE A 170 5.64 11.46 19.38
C ILE A 170 6.32 10.86 20.62
N SER A 171 6.77 11.69 21.56
CA SER A 171 7.39 11.17 22.78
C SER A 171 6.37 10.49 23.70
N ASP A 172 6.82 9.46 24.43
CA ASP A 172 6.06 8.76 25.45
C ASP A 172 5.36 9.75 26.41
N SER A 173 6.10 10.80 26.79
CA SER A 173 5.62 11.86 27.68
C SER A 173 4.41 12.63 27.12
N THR A 174 4.37 12.85 25.81
CA THR A 174 3.32 13.59 25.10
C THR A 174 2.09 12.73 24.87
N GLU A 175 2.26 11.47 24.53
CA GLU A 175 1.19 10.49 24.36
C GLU A 175 0.39 10.29 25.65
N VAL A 176 1.09 10.08 26.78
CA VAL A 176 0.44 9.87 28.08
C VAL A 176 -0.10 11.17 28.69
N ALA A 177 0.42 12.32 28.27
CA ALA A 177 -0.19 13.61 28.59
C ALA A 177 -1.54 13.76 27.87
N GLY A 178 -1.61 13.28 26.63
CA GLY A 178 -2.79 13.23 25.79
C GLY A 178 -3.30 14.62 25.37
N PHE A 179 -4.34 14.62 24.54
CA PHE A 179 -4.93 15.83 23.97
C PHE A 179 -6.44 15.92 24.23
N PHE A 180 -7.05 17.08 23.90
CA PHE A 180 -8.47 17.33 24.15
C PHE A 180 -9.22 17.70 22.87
N LEU A 181 -10.08 16.80 22.39
CA LEU A 181 -11.04 17.01 21.31
C LEU A 181 -12.44 16.60 21.77
N GLY A 182 -13.17 17.53 22.38
CA GLY A 182 -14.49 17.28 22.99
C GLY A 182 -14.45 16.45 24.29
N THR A 183 -13.62 15.40 24.31
CA THR A 183 -13.18 14.58 25.44
C THR A 183 -11.65 14.56 25.49
N GLN A 184 -11.10 14.02 26.59
CA GLN A 184 -9.67 13.75 26.71
C GLN A 184 -9.36 12.42 26.00
N TRP A 185 -8.28 12.42 25.22
CA TRP A 185 -7.72 11.28 24.50
C TRP A 185 -6.28 11.04 24.94
N TYR A 186 -5.81 9.81 24.82
CA TYR A 186 -4.46 9.34 25.13
C TYR A 186 -4.04 8.37 24.03
N LEU A 187 -2.78 8.43 23.63
CA LEU A 187 -2.12 7.49 22.71
C LEU A 187 -1.37 6.41 23.52
N ASP A 188 -1.08 5.27 22.88
CA ASP A 188 -0.38 4.14 23.49
C ASP A 188 1.12 4.21 23.18
N PRO A 189 1.98 4.56 24.15
CA PRO A 189 3.42 4.81 23.91
C PRO A 189 4.26 3.57 23.58
N ASN A 190 3.63 2.44 23.30
CA ASN A 190 4.31 1.22 22.85
C ASN A 190 3.71 0.73 21.53
N ALA A 191 2.90 1.53 20.87
CA ALA A 191 2.22 1.18 19.64
C ALA A 191 2.18 2.42 18.74
N ALA A 192 3.07 2.43 17.74
CA ALA A 192 3.17 3.52 16.77
C ALA A 192 1.87 3.82 16.02
N ASP A 193 0.92 2.87 16.04
CA ASP A 193 -0.42 2.96 15.50
C ASP A 193 -1.41 2.50 16.61
N SER A 194 -1.93 3.45 17.39
CA SER A 194 -2.75 3.19 18.58
C SER A 194 -4.08 2.51 18.25
N ASN A 195 -4.69 2.83 17.11
CA ASN A 195 -5.96 2.30 16.59
C ASN A 195 -5.78 1.13 15.63
N GLY A 196 -4.56 0.77 15.26
CA GLY A 196 -4.22 -0.39 14.44
C GLY A 196 -4.84 -0.35 13.04
N ASP A 197 -4.99 0.82 12.44
CA ASP A 197 -5.63 1.00 11.13
C ASP A 197 -4.63 1.14 9.97
N GLY A 198 -3.32 1.08 10.25
CA GLY A 198 -2.26 1.15 9.27
C GLY A 198 -1.67 2.54 9.06
N LEU A 199 -2.14 3.57 9.76
CA LEU A 199 -1.50 4.88 9.85
C LEU A 199 -0.90 5.06 11.25
N THR A 200 0.27 5.71 11.34
CA THR A 200 0.90 5.96 12.63
C THR A 200 0.32 7.19 13.31
N ASP A 201 0.32 7.22 14.65
CA ASP A 201 -0.25 8.34 15.40
C ASP A 201 0.46 9.66 15.05
N GLY A 202 1.79 9.60 14.87
CA GLY A 202 2.60 10.70 14.36
C GLY A 202 2.20 11.22 12.97
N ALA A 203 1.77 10.34 12.06
CA ALA A 203 1.31 10.71 10.72
C ALA A 203 -0.08 11.38 10.77
N GLU A 204 -0.99 10.84 11.55
CA GLU A 204 -2.36 11.34 11.70
C GLU A 204 -2.44 12.57 12.62
N CYS A 205 -1.44 12.75 13.49
CA CYS A 205 -1.36 13.86 14.41
C CYS A 205 0.02 14.52 14.44
N ALA A 206 0.44 15.01 13.27
CA ALA A 206 1.69 15.78 13.09
C ALA A 206 1.87 16.97 14.06
N ASP A 207 0.77 17.46 14.62
CA ASP A 207 0.69 18.53 15.62
C ASP A 207 1.24 18.12 17.01
N LEU A 208 1.44 16.83 17.27
CA LEU A 208 2.02 16.27 18.50
C LEU A 208 3.49 15.85 18.38
N LEU A 209 4.07 15.83 17.17
CA LEU A 209 5.48 15.46 16.95
C LEU A 209 6.43 16.34 17.78
N ASP A 210 7.28 15.73 18.61
CA ASP A 210 8.15 16.46 19.55
C ASP A 210 9.55 15.87 19.77
N VAL A 211 9.87 14.73 19.15
CA VAL A 211 11.16 14.04 19.31
C VAL A 211 12.32 14.70 18.55
N ASN A 212 12.01 15.62 17.62
CA ASN A 212 12.97 16.27 16.72
C ASN A 212 13.21 17.77 17.03
N GLU A 213 12.59 18.34 18.07
CA GLU A 213 12.82 19.73 18.46
C GLU A 213 13.95 19.87 19.49
N ASP A 214 15.03 20.56 19.10
CA ASP A 214 16.13 21.09 19.93
C ASP A 214 15.72 21.41 21.38
N ASP A 215 15.92 20.43 22.26
CA ASP A 215 16.04 20.48 23.74
C ASP A 215 15.52 21.79 24.37
N THR A 216 14.20 21.85 24.58
CA THR A 216 13.63 22.36 25.84
C THR A 216 12.24 21.77 26.10
N LEU A 217 12.20 20.76 26.98
CA LEU A 217 11.06 20.31 27.80
C LEU A 217 9.81 21.21 27.74
N GLY A 218 8.80 20.69 27.05
CA GLY A 218 7.37 20.88 27.30
C GLY A 218 6.81 22.26 27.00
N THR A 219 6.04 22.39 25.90
CA THR A 219 4.74 23.08 25.89
C THR A 219 3.91 22.77 24.61
N ALA A 220 3.59 21.51 24.31
CA ALA A 220 2.44 21.22 23.43
C ALA A 220 1.09 21.37 24.17
N THR A 221 0.98 22.33 25.11
CA THR A 221 -0.31 22.56 25.78
C THR A 221 -1.23 23.38 24.86
N GLY A 222 -2.09 22.67 24.15
CA GLY A 222 -3.20 23.25 23.39
C GLY A 222 -3.25 22.89 21.90
N THR A 223 -2.41 21.97 21.45
CA THR A 223 -2.52 21.34 20.12
C THR A 223 -3.54 20.21 20.20
N THR A 224 -4.31 20.01 19.13
CA THR A 224 -5.36 19.00 19.03
C THR A 224 -5.14 18.25 17.74
N CYS A 225 -5.16 16.91 17.79
CA CYS A 225 -5.18 16.11 16.57
C CYS A 225 -6.33 16.53 15.67
N VAL A 226 -6.12 16.35 14.38
CA VAL A 226 -7.12 16.63 13.35
C VAL A 226 -8.27 15.61 13.46
N ASP A 227 -9.40 16.01 12.87
CA ASP A 227 -10.69 15.32 12.81
C ASP A 227 -11.21 15.69 11.41
N THR A 228 -10.77 14.92 10.43
CA THR A 228 -10.74 15.28 9.02
C THR A 228 -12.14 15.36 8.44
N ASP A 229 -12.99 14.36 8.69
CA ASP A 229 -14.40 14.35 8.29
C ASP A 229 -15.32 15.18 9.23
N GLY A 230 -14.83 15.52 10.43
CA GLY A 230 -15.51 16.35 11.41
C GLY A 230 -16.60 15.62 12.20
N ASP A 231 -16.55 14.29 12.27
CA ASP A 231 -17.52 13.48 13.01
C ASP A 231 -17.33 13.60 14.53
N GLY A 232 -16.15 14.02 15.00
CA GLY A 232 -15.78 14.18 16.41
C GLY A 232 -14.97 13.02 17.02
N VAL A 233 -14.56 12.04 16.23
CA VAL A 233 -13.44 11.13 16.49
C VAL A 233 -12.18 11.77 15.90
N PRO A 234 -11.07 11.89 16.64
CA PRO A 234 -9.82 12.38 16.06
C PRO A 234 -9.22 11.31 15.14
N ASP A 235 -8.48 11.73 14.12
CA ASP A 235 -7.98 10.84 13.06
C ASP A 235 -7.22 9.62 13.62
N VAL A 236 -6.32 9.84 14.59
CA VAL A 236 -5.61 8.81 15.41
C VAL A 236 -6.47 7.73 16.09
N PHE A 237 -7.80 7.84 16.02
CA PHE A 237 -8.76 6.88 16.54
C PHE A 237 -9.97 6.69 15.61
N ASP A 238 -9.96 7.27 14.41
CA ASP A 238 -10.90 6.96 13.34
C ASP A 238 -10.42 5.70 12.61
N PHE A 239 -11.21 5.14 11.70
CA PHE A 239 -10.76 4.05 10.80
C PHE A 239 -11.07 4.37 9.34
N ASP A 240 -11.63 5.56 9.10
CA ASP A 240 -12.01 6.15 7.82
C ASP A 240 -11.95 7.68 7.99
N ASN A 241 -10.73 8.21 8.05
CA ASN A 241 -10.44 9.60 8.43
C ASN A 241 -11.21 10.66 7.62
N ASP A 242 -11.45 10.43 6.33
CA ASP A 242 -12.19 11.35 5.46
C ASP A 242 -13.68 11.00 5.27
N GLY A 243 -14.11 9.90 5.88
CA GLY A 243 -15.49 9.47 5.96
C GLY A 243 -16.08 9.06 4.61
N ASP A 244 -15.25 8.71 3.62
CA ASP A 244 -15.68 8.29 2.30
C ASP A 244 -16.12 6.80 2.23
N GLY A 245 -15.77 6.09 3.31
CA GLY A 245 -16.08 4.72 3.67
C GLY A 245 -15.24 3.69 2.92
N VAL A 246 -14.05 4.09 2.50
CA VAL A 246 -12.89 3.23 2.32
C VAL A 246 -12.05 3.31 3.61
N PRO A 247 -11.75 2.19 4.28
CA PRO A 247 -10.97 2.24 5.51
C PRO A 247 -9.52 2.68 5.29
N ASP A 248 -8.95 3.41 6.24
CA ASP A 248 -7.59 4.01 6.15
C ASP A 248 -6.52 2.99 5.73
N SER A 249 -6.58 1.77 6.28
CA SER A 249 -5.68 0.64 5.94
C SER A 249 -5.53 0.32 4.45
N VAL A 250 -6.53 0.68 3.64
CA VAL A 250 -6.60 0.38 2.21
C VAL A 250 -6.97 1.59 1.37
N ASP A 251 -7.13 2.76 1.98
CA ASP A 251 -7.42 4.00 1.28
C ASP A 251 -6.12 4.60 0.71
N SER A 252 -6.18 5.02 -0.56
CA SER A 252 -5.07 5.70 -1.22
C SER A 252 -5.05 7.21 -0.97
N ALA A 253 -6.11 7.78 -0.40
CA ALA A 253 -6.24 9.19 -0.05
C ALA A 253 -6.97 9.41 1.29
N PRO A 254 -6.55 8.76 2.39
CA PRO A 254 -7.30 8.66 3.67
C PRO A 254 -7.70 9.99 4.30
N ASN A 255 -7.00 11.08 3.96
CA ASN A 255 -7.21 12.41 4.54
C ASN A 255 -7.91 13.40 3.58
N TYR A 256 -8.48 12.94 2.45
CA TYR A 256 -8.92 13.81 1.36
C TYR A 256 -10.43 14.12 1.34
N VAL A 257 -10.81 15.17 2.08
CA VAL A 257 -12.18 15.70 2.03
C VAL A 257 -12.35 16.80 0.97
N ASP A 258 -12.89 16.47 -0.21
CA ASP A 258 -13.36 17.46 -1.20
C ASP A 258 -14.72 17.06 -1.83
N ALA A 259 -15.23 17.90 -2.73
CA ALA A 259 -16.48 17.67 -3.46
C ALA A 259 -16.46 16.41 -4.34
N LEU A 260 -15.30 15.79 -4.58
CA LEU A 260 -15.16 14.55 -5.34
C LEU A 260 -15.47 13.31 -4.49
N SER A 261 -14.93 13.23 -3.27
CA SER A 261 -15.22 12.16 -2.29
C SER A 261 -16.62 12.31 -1.67
N SER A 262 -17.11 13.55 -1.54
CA SER A 262 -18.41 13.85 -0.91
C SER A 262 -19.62 13.99 -1.85
N ALA A 263 -19.43 14.02 -3.19
CA ALA A 263 -20.53 14.10 -4.15
C ALA A 263 -20.40 13.09 -5.28
N ALA A 264 -21.52 12.41 -5.58
CA ALA A 264 -21.59 11.45 -6.66
C ALA A 264 -21.29 12.09 -8.01
N GLN A 265 -20.38 11.48 -8.76
CA GLN A 265 -20.03 11.83 -10.13
C GLN A 265 -20.67 10.82 -11.08
N SER A 266 -21.21 11.32 -12.20
CA SER A 266 -21.53 10.46 -13.35
C SER A 266 -20.35 10.38 -14.32
N GLU A 267 -19.54 11.43 -14.35
CA GLU A 267 -18.35 11.59 -15.18
C GLU A 267 -17.50 12.74 -14.63
N PHE A 268 -16.20 12.72 -14.90
CA PHE A 268 -15.32 13.88 -14.71
C PHE A 268 -14.27 13.96 -15.81
N ASP A 269 -13.74 15.16 -16.03
CA ASP A 269 -12.65 15.41 -16.96
C ASP A 269 -11.32 15.37 -16.21
N LEU A 270 -10.36 14.56 -16.67
CA LEU A 270 -9.00 14.47 -16.16
C LEU A 270 -8.04 15.31 -17.02
N THR A 271 -7.25 16.15 -16.35
CA THR A 271 -6.15 16.90 -16.95
C THR A 271 -4.86 16.67 -16.16
N LEU A 272 -3.81 16.17 -16.83
CA LEU A 272 -2.49 16.02 -16.24
C LEU A 272 -1.53 17.09 -16.76
N SER A 273 -0.52 17.46 -15.97
CA SER A 273 0.52 18.41 -16.36
C SER A 273 1.78 18.24 -15.51
N GLY A 274 2.89 18.86 -15.90
CA GLY A 274 4.12 18.89 -15.10
C GLY A 274 4.98 17.62 -15.14
N PHE A 275 4.58 16.62 -15.94
CA PHE A 275 5.39 15.43 -16.25
C PHE A 275 6.58 15.77 -17.18
N ASP A 276 7.61 14.93 -17.16
CA ASP A 276 8.84 15.04 -17.95
C ASP A 276 8.55 14.89 -19.45
N ASP A 277 8.84 15.95 -20.19
CA ASP A 277 8.62 16.02 -21.63
C ASP A 277 9.86 15.62 -22.46
N THR A 278 10.96 15.30 -21.79
CA THR A 278 12.25 15.05 -22.44
C THR A 278 12.45 13.60 -22.82
N THR A 279 11.83 12.70 -22.07
CA THR A 279 11.92 11.25 -22.24
C THR A 279 10.53 10.66 -22.11
N SER A 280 10.13 9.81 -23.05
CA SER A 280 8.83 9.16 -22.99
C SER A 280 8.85 8.08 -21.90
N ARG A 281 8.12 8.32 -20.82
CA ARG A 281 8.09 7.54 -19.57
C ARG A 281 6.68 7.06 -19.29
N ASN A 282 6.59 5.98 -18.51
CA ASN A 282 5.31 5.53 -18.01
C ASN A 282 4.78 6.55 -17.01
N LEU A 283 3.50 6.87 -17.17
CA LEU A 283 2.71 7.72 -16.30
C LEU A 283 1.47 6.90 -15.94
N VAL A 284 1.52 6.28 -14.77
CA VAL A 284 0.48 5.38 -14.26
C VAL A 284 -0.52 6.22 -13.47
N VAL A 285 -1.80 6.06 -13.77
CA VAL A 285 -2.90 6.68 -13.03
C VAL A 285 -3.69 5.58 -12.36
N ASP A 286 -3.56 5.48 -11.05
CA ASP A 286 -4.34 4.62 -10.20
C ASP A 286 -5.57 5.39 -9.73
N LEU A 287 -6.75 4.79 -9.88
CA LEU A 287 -8.02 5.35 -9.42
C LEU A 287 -8.65 4.37 -8.45
N GLU A 288 -9.18 4.92 -7.37
CA GLU A 288 -10.05 4.22 -6.45
C GLU A 288 -11.43 4.85 -6.50
N VAL A 289 -12.43 4.01 -6.74
CA VAL A 289 -13.80 4.46 -6.94
C VAL A 289 -14.77 3.60 -6.15
N ARG A 290 -15.83 4.24 -5.66
CA ARG A 290 -16.91 3.58 -4.94
C ARG A 290 -18.27 3.85 -5.57
N PRO A 291 -19.11 2.84 -5.84
CA PRO A 291 -20.45 3.09 -6.38
C PRO A 291 -21.33 3.79 -5.34
N THR A 292 -22.24 4.64 -5.82
CA THR A 292 -23.22 5.29 -4.94
C THR A 292 -24.16 4.32 -4.23
N ILE A 293 -24.32 3.11 -4.77
CA ILE A 293 -25.07 2.01 -4.17
C ILE A 293 -24.04 0.96 -3.71
N ALA A 294 -23.69 0.97 -2.42
CA ALA A 294 -22.65 0.09 -1.86
C ALA A 294 -22.86 -1.41 -2.17
N ASP A 295 -24.11 -1.90 -2.22
CA ASP A 295 -24.43 -3.29 -2.59
C ASP A 295 -23.93 -3.70 -3.99
N HIS A 296 -23.57 -2.74 -4.85
CA HIS A 296 -23.01 -3.02 -6.17
C HIS A 296 -21.56 -3.53 -6.10
N LEU A 297 -20.82 -3.25 -5.02
CA LEU A 297 -19.46 -3.79 -4.80
C LEU A 297 -19.45 -5.33 -4.81
N TYR A 298 -20.50 -5.94 -4.25
CA TYR A 298 -20.72 -7.39 -4.24
C TYR A 298 -21.26 -7.95 -5.56
N GLN A 299 -21.39 -7.12 -6.61
CA GLN A 299 -21.92 -7.52 -7.92
C GLN A 299 -20.86 -7.65 -9.00
N SER A 300 -19.59 -7.36 -8.70
CA SER A 300 -18.50 -7.56 -9.64
C SER A 300 -18.42 -9.02 -10.08
N TYR A 301 -18.42 -9.23 -11.39
CA TYR A 301 -18.37 -10.55 -12.01
C TYR A 301 -19.54 -11.47 -11.61
N ASN A 302 -20.64 -10.92 -11.09
CA ASN A 302 -21.81 -11.72 -10.76
C ASN A 302 -22.38 -12.36 -12.02
N VAL A 303 -22.64 -13.66 -11.89
CA VAL A 303 -23.15 -14.48 -12.96
C VAL A 303 -24.64 -14.70 -12.78
N LEU A 304 -25.41 -14.31 -13.79
CA LEU A 304 -26.87 -14.38 -13.81
C LEU A 304 -27.33 -15.48 -14.76
N ASP A 305 -28.29 -16.26 -14.29
CA ASP A 305 -28.94 -17.34 -15.05
C ASP A 305 -30.18 -16.80 -15.78
N TRP A 306 -30.24 -17.00 -17.09
CA TRP A 306 -31.43 -16.68 -17.89
C TRP A 306 -32.34 -17.92 -17.97
N PRO A 307 -33.67 -17.79 -17.77
CA PRO A 307 -34.56 -18.95 -17.75
C PRO A 307 -34.48 -19.85 -19.01
N ASP A 308 -34.15 -21.13 -18.81
CA ASP A 308 -34.04 -22.17 -19.85
C ASP A 308 -35.29 -22.33 -20.76
N ASP A 309 -36.48 -21.89 -20.31
CA ASP A 309 -37.74 -22.05 -21.01
C ASP A 309 -38.28 -20.77 -21.70
N ASP A 310 -37.50 -19.68 -21.72
CA ASP A 310 -37.89 -18.47 -22.44
C ASP A 310 -37.73 -18.63 -23.97
N THR A 311 -38.83 -19.00 -24.62
CA THR A 311 -38.96 -19.10 -26.08
C THR A 311 -39.85 -18.01 -26.68
N GLU A 312 -40.32 -17.08 -25.84
CA GLU A 312 -41.24 -15.99 -26.20
C GLU A 312 -40.61 -14.59 -26.03
N GLY A 313 -39.39 -14.51 -25.46
CA GLY A 313 -38.59 -13.31 -25.25
C GLY A 313 -37.78 -12.83 -26.46
N GLN A 314 -37.03 -11.74 -26.27
CA GLN A 314 -36.12 -11.18 -27.30
C GLN A 314 -34.79 -11.94 -27.41
N ILE A 315 -34.39 -12.62 -26.34
CA ILE A 315 -33.23 -13.52 -26.30
C ILE A 315 -33.77 -14.94 -26.49
N THR A 316 -33.29 -15.62 -27.52
CA THR A 316 -33.65 -17.02 -27.81
C THR A 316 -32.40 -17.86 -27.81
N ARG A 317 -32.37 -18.87 -26.95
CA ARG A 317 -31.21 -19.74 -26.74
C ARG A 317 -31.16 -20.87 -27.78
N VAL A 318 -30.03 -21.05 -28.48
CA VAL A 318 -29.81 -22.20 -29.39
C VAL A 318 -29.07 -23.30 -28.63
N TYR A 319 -28.04 -22.93 -27.87
CA TYR A 319 -27.28 -23.82 -27.00
C TYR A 319 -27.54 -23.56 -25.52
N ASN A 320 -27.67 -24.63 -24.74
CA ASN A 320 -27.75 -24.55 -23.28
C ASN A 320 -26.36 -24.48 -22.61
N THR A 321 -25.42 -23.82 -23.27
CA THR A 321 -24.05 -23.60 -22.81
C THR A 321 -24.02 -22.51 -21.76
N THR A 322 -23.40 -22.82 -20.64
CA THR A 322 -23.18 -21.90 -19.53
C THR A 322 -21.75 -21.35 -19.57
N LEU A 323 -21.48 -20.29 -18.81
CA LEU A 323 -20.12 -19.78 -18.61
C LEU A 323 -19.17 -20.89 -18.09
N ALA A 324 -19.65 -21.82 -17.28
CA ALA A 324 -18.86 -22.97 -16.83
C ALA A 324 -18.47 -23.92 -17.99
N ASP A 325 -19.34 -24.10 -18.99
CA ASP A 325 -19.04 -24.95 -20.17
C ASP A 325 -17.92 -24.35 -21.04
N GLU A 326 -17.78 -23.02 -21.03
CA GLU A 326 -16.73 -22.27 -21.74
C GLU A 326 -15.46 -22.07 -20.90
N GLY A 327 -15.40 -22.63 -19.69
CA GLY A 327 -14.21 -22.64 -18.85
C GLY A 327 -14.04 -21.43 -17.93
N TYR A 328 -15.10 -20.62 -17.73
CA TYR A 328 -15.08 -19.54 -16.74
C TYR A 328 -15.32 -20.08 -15.32
N ASP A 329 -14.37 -19.83 -14.42
CA ASP A 329 -14.37 -20.29 -13.04
C ASP A 329 -14.88 -19.17 -12.12
N SER A 330 -16.17 -19.15 -11.80
CA SER A 330 -16.71 -18.30 -10.74
C SER A 330 -17.87 -18.96 -10.00
N THR A 331 -18.08 -18.56 -8.75
CA THR A 331 -19.13 -19.14 -7.89
C THR A 331 -20.51 -18.85 -8.46
N GLY A 332 -21.15 -19.88 -9.05
CA GLY A 332 -22.47 -19.74 -9.67
C GLY A 332 -22.50 -19.85 -11.19
N THR A 333 -21.35 -20.09 -11.85
CA THR A 333 -21.27 -20.27 -13.31
C THR A 333 -21.92 -21.55 -13.83
N ASP A 334 -22.17 -22.54 -12.96
CA ASP A 334 -22.81 -23.83 -13.31
C ASP A 334 -24.18 -23.67 -14.02
N GLN A 335 -24.80 -22.50 -13.91
CA GLN A 335 -26.07 -22.14 -14.56
C GLN A 335 -26.02 -20.72 -15.18
N GLY A 336 -24.83 -20.18 -15.39
CA GLY A 336 -24.65 -18.78 -15.75
C GLY A 336 -24.72 -18.48 -17.24
N ASP A 337 -25.54 -17.52 -17.64
CA ASP A 337 -25.70 -17.10 -19.03
C ASP A 337 -25.20 -15.68 -19.30
N MET A 338 -25.22 -14.84 -18.27
CA MET A 338 -24.79 -13.45 -18.32
C MET A 338 -23.83 -13.14 -17.18
N MET A 339 -22.89 -12.23 -17.41
CA MET A 339 -21.93 -11.75 -16.43
C MET A 339 -21.96 -10.23 -16.38
N LEU A 340 -21.96 -9.68 -15.17
CA LEU A 340 -21.84 -8.25 -14.94
C LEU A 340 -20.37 -7.91 -14.71
N VAL A 341 -19.79 -7.05 -15.53
CA VAL A 341 -18.40 -6.64 -15.41
C VAL A 341 -18.33 -5.13 -15.19
N PRO A 342 -17.90 -4.65 -14.01
CA PRO A 342 -17.66 -3.24 -13.78
C PRO A 342 -16.34 -2.84 -14.46
N MET A 343 -16.36 -1.75 -15.20
CA MET A 343 -15.21 -1.21 -15.92
C MET A 343 -15.13 0.31 -15.73
N LEU A 344 -13.92 0.85 -15.84
CA LEU A 344 -13.70 2.26 -16.11
C LEU A 344 -13.64 2.47 -17.63
N GLU A 345 -14.40 3.44 -18.13
CA GLU A 345 -14.36 3.92 -19.52
C GLU A 345 -13.69 5.30 -19.52
N ILE A 346 -12.54 5.42 -20.18
CA ILE A 346 -11.86 6.69 -20.42
C ILE A 346 -12.04 7.07 -21.89
N THR A 347 -12.78 8.16 -22.12
CA THR A 347 -12.93 8.75 -23.44
C THR A 347 -11.77 9.70 -23.70
N ILE A 348 -10.98 9.39 -24.71
CA ILE A 348 -9.83 10.17 -25.17
C ILE A 348 -10.22 10.84 -26.50
N PRO A 349 -10.05 12.17 -26.62
CA PRO A 349 -10.40 12.91 -27.83
C PRO A 349 -9.74 12.33 -29.10
N ALA A 350 -10.47 12.36 -30.21
CA ALA A 350 -10.00 11.82 -31.48
C ALA A 350 -8.64 12.44 -31.90
N PRO A 351 -7.70 11.67 -32.47
CA PRO A 351 -6.39 12.19 -32.87
C PRO A 351 -6.39 13.49 -33.68
N ASP A 352 -7.32 13.63 -34.63
CA ASP A 352 -7.46 14.83 -35.48
C ASP A 352 -8.03 16.05 -34.70
N ASP A 353 -8.73 15.82 -33.59
CA ASP A 353 -9.29 16.82 -32.70
C ASP A 353 -8.36 17.14 -31.51
N ASN A 354 -7.28 16.36 -31.30
CA ASN A 354 -6.24 16.58 -30.30
C ASN A 354 -4.86 16.85 -30.94
N PRO A 355 -4.68 17.94 -31.70
CA PRO A 355 -3.49 18.14 -32.53
C PRO A 355 -2.19 18.36 -31.76
N ASP A 356 -2.28 18.75 -30.49
CA ASP A 356 -1.11 18.95 -29.63
C ASP A 356 -0.65 17.63 -28.97
N ASN A 357 -1.55 16.64 -28.85
CA ASN A 357 -1.26 15.28 -28.38
C ASN A 357 -2.12 14.22 -29.12
N PRO A 358 -1.82 13.88 -30.38
CA PRO A 358 -2.69 13.02 -31.19
C PRO A 358 -2.84 11.57 -30.69
N SER A 359 -1.92 11.08 -29.84
CA SER A 359 -2.05 9.77 -29.19
C SER A 359 -2.93 9.81 -27.95
N GLY A 360 -3.25 11.01 -27.43
CA GLY A 360 -3.86 11.18 -26.11
C GLY A 360 -2.99 10.62 -24.99
N GLY A 361 -1.66 10.67 -25.16
CA GLY A 361 -0.71 10.12 -24.19
C GLY A 361 -0.68 8.60 -24.14
N LEU A 362 -1.36 7.88 -25.03
CA LEU A 362 -1.31 6.41 -25.07
C LEU A 362 0.06 5.90 -25.57
N PRO A 363 0.52 4.72 -25.10
CA PRO A 363 1.78 4.12 -25.55
C PRO A 363 1.87 3.91 -27.06
N ILE A 364 2.97 4.38 -27.66
CA ILE A 364 3.23 4.28 -29.09
C ILE A 364 4.29 3.19 -29.33
N LEU A 365 4.02 2.29 -30.29
CA LEU A 365 4.97 1.28 -30.74
C LEU A 365 6.33 1.93 -31.08
N ALA A 366 7.41 1.44 -30.48
CA ALA A 366 8.77 1.96 -30.72
C ALA A 366 9.19 1.93 -32.21
N SER A 367 8.55 1.09 -33.03
CA SER A 367 8.80 0.99 -34.47
C SER A 367 8.04 2.02 -35.33
N TYR A 368 7.02 2.67 -34.76
CA TYR A 368 6.18 3.65 -35.45
C TYR A 368 6.83 5.04 -35.44
N SER A 369 6.67 5.78 -36.54
CA SER A 369 7.20 7.15 -36.70
C SER A 369 6.34 7.99 -37.65
N GLY A 370 5.10 7.55 -37.87
CA GLY A 370 4.13 8.22 -38.73
C GLY A 370 3.39 9.33 -37.99
N GLU A 371 2.49 10.01 -38.71
CA GLU A 371 1.53 10.94 -38.12
C GLU A 371 0.29 10.15 -37.68
N ILE A 372 -0.09 10.28 -36.41
CA ILE A 372 -1.29 9.66 -35.84
C ILE A 372 -2.48 10.55 -36.24
N THR A 373 -3.49 9.93 -36.85
CA THR A 373 -4.73 10.59 -37.33
C THR A 373 -5.87 9.60 -37.24
N ASN A 374 -7.12 10.06 -37.31
CA ASN A 374 -8.31 9.19 -37.25
C ASN A 374 -8.35 8.16 -38.40
N ALA A 375 -7.55 8.36 -39.45
CA ALA A 375 -7.50 7.47 -40.62
C ALA A 375 -6.46 6.34 -40.49
N VAL A 376 -5.61 6.37 -39.46
CA VAL A 376 -4.59 5.35 -39.21
C VAL A 376 -5.13 4.35 -38.20
N ASP A 377 -5.13 3.08 -38.58
CA ASP A 377 -5.58 1.96 -37.75
C ASP A 377 -4.78 1.90 -36.43
N LEU A 378 -5.47 1.71 -35.30
CA LEU A 378 -4.90 1.64 -33.96
C LEU A 378 -3.72 0.67 -33.90
N ALA A 379 -3.86 -0.54 -34.45
CA ALA A 379 -2.84 -1.58 -34.41
C ALA A 379 -1.55 -1.23 -35.18
N THR A 380 -1.55 -0.11 -35.92
CA THR A 380 -0.35 0.37 -36.64
C THR A 380 0.58 1.18 -35.75
N TRP A 381 0.05 1.85 -34.72
CA TRP A 381 0.80 2.83 -33.92
C TRP A 381 0.70 2.58 -32.41
N LEU A 382 -0.42 2.07 -31.93
CA LEU A 382 -0.67 1.82 -30.50
C LEU A 382 0.08 0.56 -30.04
N ASP A 383 0.76 0.65 -28.91
CA ASP A 383 1.42 -0.49 -28.27
C ASP A 383 0.42 -1.28 -27.43
N THR A 384 -0.34 -2.17 -28.08
CA THR A 384 -1.38 -2.98 -27.42
C THR A 384 -0.78 -4.06 -26.53
N ASP A 385 0.41 -4.57 -26.86
CA ASP A 385 1.05 -5.61 -26.05
C ASP A 385 1.37 -5.06 -24.64
N LEU A 386 1.89 -3.83 -24.56
CA LEU A 386 2.12 -3.15 -23.29
C LEU A 386 0.82 -2.82 -22.55
N LEU A 387 -0.23 -2.37 -23.25
CA LEU A 387 -1.53 -2.09 -22.61
C LEU A 387 -2.23 -3.35 -22.09
N ASP A 388 -2.07 -4.48 -22.76
CA ASP A 388 -2.62 -5.77 -22.33
C ASP A 388 -2.00 -6.25 -21.00
N GLU A 389 -0.73 -5.92 -20.71
CA GLU A 389 -0.08 -6.19 -19.42
C GLU A 389 -0.79 -5.48 -18.24
N TYR A 390 -1.39 -4.31 -18.52
CA TYR A 390 -2.18 -3.53 -17.57
C TYR A 390 -3.69 -3.82 -17.67
N SER A 391 -4.09 -4.83 -18.46
CA SER A 391 -5.51 -5.15 -18.73
C SER A 391 -6.32 -3.99 -19.33
N ILE A 392 -5.68 -3.16 -20.15
CA ILE A 392 -6.29 -2.00 -20.79
C ILE A 392 -6.60 -2.33 -22.25
N SER A 393 -7.86 -2.16 -22.64
CA SER A 393 -8.26 -2.31 -24.05
C SER A 393 -8.68 -0.98 -24.65
N VAL A 394 -8.16 -0.64 -25.83
CA VAL A 394 -8.49 0.61 -26.53
C VAL A 394 -9.23 0.33 -27.82
N THR A 395 -10.32 1.06 -28.03
CA THR A 395 -11.13 1.02 -29.25
C THR A 395 -11.27 2.42 -29.84
N GLN A 396 -11.59 2.50 -31.13
CA GLN A 396 -11.81 3.75 -31.84
C GLN A 396 -13.24 3.77 -32.40
N ASP A 397 -13.92 4.89 -32.25
CA ASP A 397 -15.22 5.16 -32.87
C ASP A 397 -15.07 5.30 -34.39
N ASP A 398 -15.88 4.55 -35.14
CA ASP A 398 -15.84 4.56 -36.61
C ASP A 398 -16.32 5.88 -37.24
N ASP A 399 -17.16 6.66 -36.54
CA ASP A 399 -17.80 7.85 -37.09
C ASP A 399 -16.95 9.12 -36.89
N ASP A 400 -16.37 9.31 -35.70
CA ASP A 400 -15.59 10.51 -35.37
C ASP A 400 -14.12 10.25 -34.98
N GLY A 401 -13.73 8.99 -34.77
CA GLY A 401 -12.36 8.62 -34.42
C GLY A 401 -12.00 8.79 -32.94
N THR A 402 -12.96 9.11 -32.09
CA THR A 402 -12.81 9.17 -30.63
C THR A 402 -12.29 7.84 -30.10
N LEU A 403 -11.37 7.87 -29.14
CA LEU A 403 -10.80 6.68 -28.55
C LEU A 403 -11.49 6.37 -27.21
N TYR A 404 -11.75 5.10 -26.95
CA TYR A 404 -12.26 4.61 -25.66
C TYR A 404 -11.30 3.59 -25.11
N ALA A 405 -10.71 3.88 -23.95
CA ALA A 405 -9.96 2.93 -23.16
C ALA A 405 -10.89 2.32 -22.10
N TYR A 406 -10.95 0.99 -22.04
CA TYR A 406 -11.69 0.23 -21.04
C TYR A 406 -10.71 -0.48 -20.12
N ILE A 407 -10.83 -0.22 -18.82
CA ILE A 407 -10.02 -0.80 -17.76
C ILE A 407 -10.95 -1.62 -16.85
N ALA A 408 -10.59 -2.86 -16.57
CA ALA A 408 -11.38 -3.69 -15.66
C ALA A 408 -11.19 -3.22 -14.21
N LEU A 409 -12.29 -3.17 -13.45
CA LEU A 409 -12.25 -2.80 -12.05
C LEU A 409 -11.90 -4.03 -11.18
N SER A 410 -10.86 -3.89 -10.36
CA SER A 410 -10.49 -4.87 -9.32
C SER A 410 -11.20 -4.53 -8.01
N GLN A 411 -11.57 -5.53 -7.22
CA GLN A 411 -12.13 -5.30 -5.88
C GLN A 411 -11.00 -4.97 -4.91
N ILE A 412 -11.22 -3.94 -4.11
CA ILE A 412 -10.43 -3.64 -2.92
C ILE A 412 -11.24 -4.12 -1.74
N GLU A 413 -10.64 -4.98 -0.93
CA GLU A 413 -11.25 -5.58 0.25
C GLU A 413 -10.70 -4.90 1.51
N ASP A 414 -11.46 -4.94 2.60
CA ASP A 414 -10.98 -4.49 3.91
C ASP A 414 -9.75 -5.29 4.38
N ALA A 415 -9.08 -4.82 5.44
CA ALA A 415 -7.91 -5.47 6.02
C ALA A 415 -8.14 -6.93 6.47
N THR A 416 -9.40 -7.36 6.63
CA THR A 416 -9.74 -8.75 6.97
C THR A 416 -9.96 -9.65 5.75
N GLY A 417 -10.08 -9.07 4.55
CA GLY A 417 -10.40 -9.73 3.30
C GLY A 417 -11.84 -10.27 3.25
N GLU A 418 -12.75 -9.75 4.08
CA GLU A 418 -14.11 -10.30 4.20
C GLU A 418 -15.17 -9.48 3.43
N ALA A 419 -14.93 -8.20 3.18
CA ALA A 419 -15.87 -7.32 2.47
C ALA A 419 -15.18 -6.40 1.45
N PRO A 420 -15.73 -6.26 0.22
CA PRO A 420 -15.29 -5.26 -0.73
C PRO A 420 -15.74 -3.86 -0.27
N VAL A 421 -14.80 -2.91 -0.26
CA VAL A 421 -15.01 -1.53 0.18
C VAL A 421 -14.98 -0.53 -0.98
N ALA A 422 -14.15 -0.80 -1.99
CA ALA A 422 -14.00 0.02 -3.20
C ALA A 422 -13.63 -0.83 -4.43
N TRP A 423 -13.45 -0.14 -5.56
CA TRP A 423 -12.81 -0.70 -6.75
C TRP A 423 -11.57 0.08 -7.14
N GLY A 424 -10.51 -0.65 -7.50
CA GLY A 424 -9.29 -0.10 -8.10
C GLY A 424 -9.31 -0.17 -9.63
N ALA A 425 -8.69 0.81 -10.28
CA ALA A 425 -8.44 0.84 -11.72
C ALA A 425 -7.06 1.43 -11.99
N GLN A 426 -6.30 0.84 -12.90
CA GLN A 426 -4.99 1.35 -13.29
C GLN A 426 -4.96 1.68 -14.79
N MET A 427 -4.65 2.93 -15.11
CA MET A 427 -4.50 3.41 -16.49
C MET A 427 -3.04 3.77 -16.76
N LEU A 428 -2.46 3.18 -17.80
CA LEU A 428 -1.13 3.50 -18.28
C LEU A 428 -1.17 4.56 -19.38
N TYR A 429 -0.48 5.68 -19.14
CA TYR A 429 -0.08 6.62 -20.17
C TYR A 429 1.42 6.54 -20.41
N ARG A 430 1.86 6.92 -21.61
CA ARG A 430 3.26 7.09 -21.97
C ARG A 430 3.39 8.30 -22.92
N PRO A 431 3.24 9.54 -22.40
CA PRO A 431 3.25 10.73 -23.23
C PRO A 431 4.57 10.88 -24.00
N ASP A 432 4.50 11.41 -25.22
CA ASP A 432 5.64 11.64 -26.13
C ASP A 432 6.01 13.13 -26.27
N GLY A 433 5.44 13.98 -25.42
CA GLY A 433 5.68 15.41 -25.31
C GLY A 433 5.08 16.02 -24.03
N ALA A 434 5.22 17.35 -23.87
CA ALA A 434 4.83 18.06 -22.64
C ALA A 434 3.33 18.34 -22.51
N ASP A 435 2.61 18.30 -23.63
CA ASP A 435 1.24 18.75 -23.71
C ASP A 435 0.30 17.56 -23.49
N TRP A 436 -0.53 17.62 -22.45
CA TRP A 436 -1.60 16.63 -22.23
C TRP A 436 -2.62 16.62 -23.36
N GLY A 437 -2.80 17.78 -24.02
CA GLY A 437 -3.81 17.97 -25.04
C GLY A 437 -5.17 18.32 -24.44
N GLU A 438 -6.22 17.79 -25.05
CA GLU A 438 -7.60 17.96 -24.58
C GLU A 438 -7.92 17.01 -23.40
N ASN A 439 -8.88 17.38 -22.56
CA ASN A 439 -9.24 16.61 -21.37
C ASN A 439 -9.72 15.19 -21.72
N HIS A 440 -9.39 14.22 -20.87
CA HIS A 440 -9.91 12.86 -20.96
C HIS A 440 -11.11 12.72 -20.04
N GLN A 441 -12.21 12.17 -20.53
CA GLN A 441 -13.41 12.01 -19.70
C GLN A 441 -13.47 10.61 -19.11
N VAL A 442 -13.57 10.53 -17.79
CA VAL A 442 -13.61 9.28 -17.02
C VAL A 442 -15.05 8.98 -16.60
N ARG A 443 -15.48 7.74 -16.81
CA ARG A 443 -16.80 7.21 -16.43
C ARG A 443 -16.69 5.80 -15.89
N MET A 444 -17.62 5.43 -15.03
CA MET A 444 -17.82 4.03 -14.67
C MET A 444 -18.94 3.41 -15.51
N VAL A 445 -18.68 2.22 -16.05
CA VAL A 445 -19.62 1.48 -16.89
C VAL A 445 -19.75 0.03 -16.44
N TRP A 446 -20.98 -0.46 -16.37
CA TRP A 446 -21.29 -1.88 -16.28
C TRP A 446 -21.42 -2.45 -17.67
N LEU A 447 -20.60 -3.45 -17.99
CA LEU A 447 -20.78 -4.28 -19.16
C LEU A 447 -21.60 -5.52 -18.78
N VAL A 448 -22.70 -5.73 -19.47
CA VAL A 448 -23.44 -7.00 -19.42
C VAL A 448 -22.93 -7.86 -20.56
N GLN A 449 -22.15 -8.86 -20.21
CA GLN A 449 -21.69 -9.87 -21.14
C GLN A 449 -22.63 -11.06 -21.11
N ALA A 450 -22.87 -11.67 -22.26
CA ALA A 450 -23.67 -12.89 -22.36
C ALA A 450 -23.06 -13.82 -23.40
N LEU A 451 -23.24 -15.12 -23.20
CA LEU A 451 -22.94 -16.08 -24.26
C LEU A 451 -23.97 -15.91 -25.37
N THR A 452 -23.51 -15.48 -26.53
CA THR A 452 -24.34 -15.30 -27.71
C THR A 452 -24.00 -16.36 -28.74
N ASP A 453 -25.02 -17.04 -29.24
CA ASP A 453 -24.89 -17.98 -30.34
C ASP A 453 -25.00 -17.20 -31.67
N SER A 454 -23.91 -17.14 -32.42
CA SER A 454 -23.87 -16.49 -33.73
C SER A 454 -23.69 -17.52 -34.86
N CYS A 455 -24.19 -17.17 -36.03
CA CYS A 455 -24.12 -18.04 -37.20
C CYS A 455 -22.72 -17.95 -37.84
N ASP A 456 -21.98 -19.07 -37.86
CA ASP A 456 -20.70 -19.14 -38.58
C ASP A 456 -20.95 -19.23 -40.09
N THR A 457 -20.72 -18.09 -40.74
CA THR A 457 -20.90 -17.94 -42.18
C THR A 457 -19.63 -18.24 -43.00
N THR A 458 -18.51 -18.57 -42.35
CA THR A 458 -17.19 -18.72 -43.00
C THR A 458 -17.17 -19.84 -44.05
N ALA A 459 -17.96 -20.89 -43.85
CA ALA A 459 -18.10 -22.02 -44.77
C ALA A 459 -19.28 -21.88 -45.74
N MET A 460 -20.05 -20.78 -45.69
CA MET A 460 -21.17 -20.53 -46.60
C MET A 460 -20.68 -20.25 -48.02
N THR A 461 -21.48 -20.66 -49.01
CA THR A 461 -21.31 -20.23 -50.40
C THR A 461 -22.26 -19.08 -50.72
N ASP A 462 -21.94 -18.24 -51.72
CA ASP A 462 -22.75 -17.08 -52.14
C ASP A 462 -24.23 -17.39 -52.49
N ASN A 463 -24.64 -18.66 -52.55
CA ASN A 463 -26.02 -19.08 -52.84
C ASN A 463 -26.75 -19.65 -51.61
N ASP A 464 -26.08 -19.77 -50.47
CA ASP A 464 -26.68 -20.26 -49.23
C ASP A 464 -27.39 -19.11 -48.52
N ASP A 465 -28.56 -19.41 -47.97
CA ASP A 465 -29.35 -18.50 -47.14
C ASP A 465 -28.93 -18.73 -45.69
N GLU A 466 -28.55 -17.67 -44.96
CA GLU A 466 -27.95 -17.73 -43.63
C GLU A 466 -28.84 -18.46 -42.61
N ASP A 467 -30.14 -18.12 -42.59
CA ASP A 467 -31.13 -18.76 -41.73
C ASP A 467 -31.22 -20.26 -42.04
N VAL A 468 -31.13 -20.63 -43.32
CA VAL A 468 -31.19 -22.04 -43.76
C VAL A 468 -29.90 -22.78 -43.44
N TRP A 469 -28.75 -22.11 -43.59
CA TRP A 469 -27.42 -22.65 -43.30
C TRP A 469 -27.31 -23.00 -41.81
N CYS A 470 -27.59 -22.04 -40.94
CA CYS A 470 -27.48 -22.25 -39.50
C CYS A 470 -28.60 -23.13 -38.92
N ALA A 471 -29.78 -23.17 -39.53
CA ALA A 471 -30.78 -24.18 -39.17
C ALA A 471 -30.45 -25.60 -39.64
N SER A 472 -29.47 -25.78 -40.54
CA SER A 472 -29.19 -27.09 -41.15
C SER A 472 -28.27 -28.00 -40.34
N ASP A 473 -27.36 -27.41 -39.58
CA ASP A 473 -26.41 -28.11 -38.71
C ASP A 473 -26.11 -27.26 -37.48
N SER A 474 -26.06 -27.89 -36.31
CA SER A 474 -25.66 -27.20 -35.07
C SER A 474 -24.20 -26.76 -35.17
N GLU A 475 -23.31 -27.52 -35.82
CA GLU A 475 -21.89 -27.15 -36.00
C GLU A 475 -21.68 -25.82 -36.77
N ASN A 476 -22.72 -25.25 -37.37
CA ASN A 476 -22.68 -23.93 -38.02
C ASN A 476 -22.94 -22.77 -37.06
N TRP A 477 -23.15 -23.02 -35.76
CA TRP A 477 -23.27 -22.00 -34.72
C TRP A 477 -21.99 -21.95 -33.89
N THR A 478 -21.53 -20.75 -33.59
CA THR A 478 -20.45 -20.49 -32.63
C THR A 478 -20.99 -19.74 -31.43
N THR A 479 -20.54 -20.12 -30.24
CA THR A 479 -20.87 -19.42 -29.00
C THR A 479 -19.70 -18.50 -28.67
N GLU A 480 -19.98 -17.22 -28.44
CA GLU A 480 -18.98 -16.22 -28.08
C GLU A 480 -19.51 -15.36 -26.93
N LEU A 481 -18.62 -14.99 -26.00
CA LEU A 481 -18.94 -14.06 -24.92
C LEU A 481 -18.96 -12.65 -25.50
N THR A 482 -20.13 -12.02 -25.53
CA THR A 482 -20.33 -10.72 -26.17
C THR A 482 -20.95 -9.73 -25.19
N VAL A 483 -20.51 -8.48 -25.22
CA VAL A 483 -21.19 -7.37 -24.53
C VAL A 483 -22.52 -7.12 -25.22
N ILE A 484 -23.63 -7.39 -24.54
CA ILE A 484 -24.99 -7.19 -25.08
C ILE A 484 -25.60 -5.86 -24.67
N GLN A 485 -25.08 -5.24 -23.62
CA GLN A 485 -25.56 -3.98 -23.08
C GLN A 485 -24.51 -3.33 -22.18
N SER A 486 -24.49 -1.99 -22.15
CA SER A 486 -23.75 -1.21 -21.15
C SER A 486 -24.66 -0.25 -20.39
N TYR A 487 -24.25 0.10 -19.17
CA TYR A 487 -24.93 1.09 -18.32
C TYR A 487 -23.91 1.94 -17.59
N TYR A 488 -24.13 3.24 -17.49
CA TYR A 488 -23.31 4.11 -16.65
C TYR A 488 -23.72 4.01 -15.19
N GLU A 489 -22.73 4.05 -14.31
CA GLU A 489 -22.86 4.05 -12.86
C GLU A 489 -22.50 5.44 -12.31
N GLU A 490 -23.20 5.88 -11.27
CA GLU A 490 -22.77 7.05 -10.48
C GLU A 490 -21.85 6.57 -9.36
N PHE A 491 -20.70 7.22 -9.20
CA PHE A 491 -19.63 6.80 -8.28
C PHE A 491 -19.03 7.98 -7.52
N TYR A 492 -18.36 7.70 -6.42
CA TYR A 492 -17.45 8.60 -5.73
C TYR A 492 -16.02 8.27 -6.17
N LEU A 493 -15.20 9.30 -6.37
CA LEU A 493 -13.76 9.13 -6.52
C LEU A 493 -13.17 9.28 -5.11
N THR A 494 -12.75 8.16 -4.54
CA THR A 494 -12.23 8.06 -3.17
C THR A 494 -10.72 8.32 -3.19
N GLY A 495 -10.03 7.67 -4.13
CA GLY A 495 -8.61 7.85 -4.36
C GLY A 495 -8.24 8.11 -5.82
N LEU A 496 -7.14 8.85 -6.03
CA LEU A 496 -6.45 8.91 -7.33
C LEU A 496 -4.99 9.27 -7.13
N THR A 497 -4.11 8.46 -7.68
CA THR A 497 -2.67 8.66 -7.64
C THR A 497 -2.11 8.65 -9.05
N VAL A 498 -1.19 9.58 -9.33
CA VAL A 498 -0.48 9.66 -10.61
C VAL A 498 1.00 9.49 -10.32
N THR A 499 1.55 8.37 -10.79
CA THR A 499 2.95 8.00 -10.65
C THR A 499 3.67 8.13 -11.98
N GLU A 500 4.75 8.88 -12.00
CA GLU A 500 5.64 9.00 -13.14
C GLU A 500 6.95 8.25 -12.88
N ASP A 501 7.24 7.27 -13.73
CA ASP A 501 8.37 6.36 -13.54
C ASP A 501 9.68 6.92 -14.11
N TYR A 502 10.70 6.99 -13.25
CA TYR A 502 12.06 7.41 -13.61
C TYR A 502 13.01 6.26 -13.91
N GLY A 503 12.51 5.03 -13.80
CA GLY A 503 13.22 3.80 -14.09
C GLY A 503 13.33 2.91 -12.86
N PHE A 504 13.61 1.65 -13.12
CA PHE A 504 13.74 0.61 -12.12
C PHE A 504 15.07 -0.12 -12.31
N ASP A 505 15.94 -0.05 -11.31
CA ASP A 505 17.24 -0.71 -11.32
C ASP A 505 17.19 -1.98 -10.48
N VAL A 506 17.78 -3.05 -11.01
CA VAL A 506 17.88 -4.33 -10.31
C VAL A 506 19.33 -4.78 -10.31
N ALA A 507 19.80 -5.27 -9.16
CA ALA A 507 21.03 -6.00 -9.04
C ALA A 507 20.81 -7.34 -8.33
N VAL A 508 21.33 -8.41 -8.93
CA VAL A 508 21.40 -9.73 -8.31
C VAL A 508 22.84 -10.06 -7.96
N LEU A 509 23.10 -10.50 -6.74
CA LEU A 509 24.43 -10.90 -6.27
C LEU A 509 24.38 -12.26 -5.58
N SER A 510 25.35 -13.11 -5.88
CA SER A 510 25.54 -14.36 -5.16
C SER A 510 27.00 -14.67 -4.94
N GLN A 511 27.32 -15.26 -3.80
CA GLN A 511 28.71 -15.46 -3.38
C GLN A 511 29.42 -16.51 -4.26
N ALA A 512 30.59 -16.16 -4.78
CA ALA A 512 31.36 -17.04 -5.67
C ALA A 512 32.09 -18.17 -4.91
N ASN A 513 32.02 -19.40 -5.46
CA ASN A 513 32.48 -20.65 -4.80
C ASN A 513 33.99 -20.75 -4.54
N ALA A 514 34.82 -19.81 -5.02
CA ALA A 514 36.24 -19.80 -4.69
C ALA A 514 36.52 -19.52 -3.19
N LEU A 515 35.48 -19.14 -2.42
CA LEU A 515 35.58 -18.72 -1.03
C LEU A 515 34.71 -19.50 -0.03
N SER A 516 33.78 -20.39 -0.44
CA SER A 516 32.89 -21.07 0.51
C SER A 516 33.00 -22.59 0.45
N VAL A 517 33.25 -23.19 1.62
CA VAL A 517 32.82 -24.57 1.92
C VAL A 517 32.10 -24.60 3.27
N THR A 518 31.67 -23.46 3.83
CA THR A 518 31.07 -23.51 5.18
C THR A 518 30.19 -22.33 5.61
N TYR A 519 30.23 -21.13 5.01
CA TYR A 519 29.19 -20.13 5.28
C TYR A 519 29.25 -18.94 4.30
N GLU A 520 28.09 -18.38 3.92
CA GLU A 520 27.90 -17.22 3.03
C GLU A 520 28.29 -15.89 3.69
N ASN A 521 29.36 -15.90 4.48
CA ASN A 521 29.73 -14.79 5.37
C ASN A 521 29.81 -13.44 4.64
N TYR A 522 30.36 -13.40 3.42
CA TYR A 522 30.48 -12.15 2.68
C TYR A 522 29.13 -11.64 2.17
N LEU A 523 28.21 -12.54 1.82
CA LEU A 523 26.85 -12.16 1.42
C LEU A 523 26.09 -11.51 2.58
N TRP A 524 26.21 -12.07 3.79
CA TRP A 524 25.62 -11.48 5.00
C TRP A 524 26.26 -10.13 5.36
N HIS A 525 27.59 -10.03 5.29
CA HIS A 525 28.28 -8.76 5.50
C HIS A 525 27.85 -7.70 4.48
N LEU A 526 27.67 -8.09 3.21
CA LEU A 526 27.18 -7.19 2.18
C LEU A 526 25.74 -6.76 2.46
N ALA A 527 24.84 -7.71 2.74
CA ALA A 527 23.44 -7.42 3.03
C ALA A 527 23.29 -6.47 4.22
N ASN A 528 24.02 -6.70 5.32
CA ASN A 528 24.03 -5.82 6.49
C ASN A 528 24.62 -4.43 6.20
N SER A 529 25.60 -4.34 5.31
CA SER A 529 26.20 -3.05 4.95
C SER A 529 25.31 -2.26 3.99
N LEU A 530 24.55 -2.96 3.14
CA LEU A 530 23.56 -2.36 2.26
C LEU A 530 22.31 -1.96 3.05
N SER A 531 21.80 -2.78 3.98
CA SER A 531 20.61 -2.44 4.78
C SER A 531 20.78 -1.12 5.54
N SER A 532 21.96 -0.86 6.10
CA SER A 532 22.27 0.43 6.76
C SER A 532 22.47 1.61 5.80
N SER A 533 22.84 1.36 4.54
CA SER A 533 22.97 2.41 3.51
C SER A 533 21.69 2.66 2.72
N PHE A 534 20.79 1.67 2.71
CA PHE A 534 19.49 1.65 2.05
C PHE A 534 18.37 2.00 3.04
N GLY A 535 18.64 2.04 4.35
CA GLY A 535 17.65 2.29 5.42
C GLY A 535 17.92 3.53 6.29
N GLU A 536 18.87 4.41 5.96
CA GLU A 536 19.11 5.60 6.78
C GLU A 536 18.80 6.91 6.03
N GLY A 537 17.93 7.73 6.64
CA GLY A 537 17.84 9.19 6.47
C GLY A 537 19.11 9.94 6.89
N ASN A 538 20.28 9.32 6.78
CA ASN A 538 21.52 10.06 6.70
C ASN A 538 21.51 10.74 5.34
N LEU A 539 21.23 12.04 5.33
CA LEU A 539 21.45 12.98 4.23
C LEU A 539 22.94 13.01 3.84
N LEU A 540 23.42 11.90 3.33
CA LEU A 540 24.64 11.77 2.59
C LEU A 540 24.32 12.37 1.23
N ALA A 541 24.87 13.56 0.98
CA ALA A 541 24.75 14.26 -0.29
C ALA A 541 24.84 13.29 -1.48
N ALA A 542 24.18 13.60 -2.60
CA ALA A 542 24.11 12.78 -3.83
C ALA A 542 25.45 12.22 -4.39
N ASP A 543 26.61 12.55 -3.81
CA ASP A 543 27.96 12.03 -4.10
C ASP A 543 28.39 10.88 -3.16
N THR A 544 27.49 10.36 -2.30
CA THR A 544 27.79 9.30 -1.32
C THR A 544 26.82 8.11 -1.31
N ARG A 545 25.77 8.12 -2.15
CA ARG A 545 24.92 6.95 -2.42
C ARG A 545 25.64 5.94 -3.32
N PHE A 546 25.39 4.66 -3.12
CA PHE A 546 25.89 3.62 -4.04
C PHE A 546 24.80 3.32 -5.07
N ASP A 547 25.05 3.74 -6.31
CA ASP A 547 24.34 3.22 -7.47
C ASP A 547 24.46 1.68 -7.48
N LEU A 548 23.38 0.94 -7.77
CA LEU A 548 23.43 -0.52 -7.87
C LEU A 548 24.49 -1.00 -8.87
N ALA A 549 24.75 -0.25 -9.94
CA ALA A 549 25.85 -0.52 -10.86
C ALA A 549 27.23 -0.34 -10.19
N GLU A 550 27.35 0.60 -9.25
CA GLU A 550 28.56 0.77 -8.43
C GLU A 550 28.74 -0.39 -7.44
N VAL A 551 27.65 -0.86 -6.81
CA VAL A 551 27.70 -2.06 -5.93
C VAL A 551 28.22 -3.26 -6.72
N VAL A 552 27.70 -3.48 -7.93
CA VAL A 552 28.16 -4.55 -8.81
C VAL A 552 29.63 -4.36 -9.26
N ASP A 553 30.07 -3.14 -9.61
CA ASP A 553 31.49 -2.90 -9.95
C ASP A 553 32.43 -3.11 -8.75
N ARG A 554 31.99 -2.78 -7.54
CA ARG A 554 32.80 -2.98 -6.33
C ARG A 554 33.00 -4.45 -6.04
N PHE A 555 31.92 -5.22 -6.01
CA PHE A 555 31.92 -6.57 -5.42
C PHE A 555 31.96 -7.71 -6.45
N GLY A 556 31.57 -7.44 -7.69
CA GLY A 556 31.40 -8.41 -8.76
C GLY A 556 32.68 -8.96 -9.42
N ALA A 557 32.48 -9.97 -10.27
CA ALA A 557 33.52 -10.63 -11.05
C ALA A 557 34.06 -9.73 -12.18
N GLY A 558 35.15 -9.02 -11.92
CA GLY A 558 35.70 -7.99 -12.81
C GLY A 558 35.96 -6.66 -12.14
N SER A 559 35.73 -6.58 -10.82
CA SER A 559 35.85 -5.38 -10.00
C SER A 559 37.09 -4.54 -10.32
N SER A 560 36.86 -3.22 -10.44
CA SER A 560 37.92 -2.23 -10.64
C SER A 560 38.78 -2.03 -9.37
N TYR A 561 38.33 -2.56 -8.24
CA TYR A 561 38.94 -2.45 -6.92
C TYR A 561 39.88 -3.62 -6.61
N SER A 562 40.74 -3.43 -5.61
CA SER A 562 41.65 -4.47 -5.12
C SER A 562 41.33 -4.85 -3.69
N THR A 563 41.42 -6.14 -3.35
CA THR A 563 41.25 -6.64 -1.97
C THR A 563 42.02 -5.79 -0.95
N GLY A 564 41.33 -5.34 0.10
CA GLY A 564 41.87 -4.44 1.13
C GLY A 564 41.65 -2.95 0.86
N ASP A 565 40.91 -2.61 -0.20
CA ASP A 565 40.32 -1.28 -0.35
C ASP A 565 39.25 -1.06 0.72
N ALA A 566 39.24 0.14 1.32
CA ALA A 566 38.26 0.49 2.35
C ALA A 566 36.82 0.52 1.81
N GLN A 567 36.66 0.77 0.50
CA GLN A 567 35.36 0.78 -0.18
C GLN A 567 34.75 -0.62 -0.37
N LEU A 568 35.48 -1.68 -0.03
CA LEU A 568 35.00 -3.06 -0.09
C LEU A 568 34.59 -3.64 1.27
N TRP A 569 34.58 -2.85 2.35
CA TRP A 569 34.09 -3.29 3.67
C TRP A 569 34.69 -4.61 4.18
N ASP A 570 36.01 -4.76 4.00
CA ASP A 570 36.76 -6.00 4.29
C ASP A 570 36.31 -7.25 3.51
N ILE A 571 35.42 -7.09 2.54
CA ILE A 571 35.07 -8.12 1.56
C ILE A 571 36.16 -8.15 0.48
N PRO A 572 36.72 -9.34 0.14
CA PRO A 572 37.66 -9.44 -0.96
C PRO A 572 37.04 -9.02 -2.31
N ALA A 573 37.78 -8.32 -3.16
CA ALA A 573 37.34 -8.04 -4.53
C ALA A 573 37.06 -9.35 -5.31
N ASN A 574 36.03 -9.35 -6.17
CA ASN A 574 35.55 -10.51 -6.93
C ASN A 574 35.00 -11.64 -6.03
N SER A 575 34.35 -11.29 -4.92
CA SER A 575 33.72 -12.28 -4.03
C SER A 575 32.36 -12.75 -4.53
N PHE A 576 31.76 -12.06 -5.51
CA PHE A 576 30.41 -12.36 -5.99
C PHE A 576 30.37 -12.59 -7.50
N TYR A 577 29.47 -13.47 -7.92
CA TYR A 577 28.81 -13.36 -9.21
C TYR A 577 27.72 -12.30 -9.06
N SER A 578 27.61 -11.40 -10.01
CA SER A 578 26.67 -10.30 -9.92
C SER A 578 26.31 -9.75 -11.28
N GLU A 579 25.08 -9.30 -11.42
CA GLU A 579 24.56 -8.64 -12.61
C GLU A 579 23.62 -7.52 -12.18
N SER A 580 23.64 -6.40 -12.90
CA SER A 580 22.69 -5.31 -12.69
C SER A 580 22.21 -4.76 -14.03
N ASN A 581 20.92 -4.45 -14.12
CA ASN A 581 20.28 -3.89 -15.29
C ASN A 581 19.29 -2.77 -14.89
N THR A 582 19.12 -1.81 -15.79
CA THR A 582 18.15 -0.70 -15.68
C THR A 582 16.99 -0.97 -16.62
N TYR A 583 15.79 -0.74 -16.14
CA TYR A 583 14.53 -0.89 -16.86
C TYR A 583 13.73 0.41 -16.84
N ASP A 584 12.82 0.56 -17.81
CA ASP A 584 11.93 1.73 -17.86
C ASP A 584 10.88 1.69 -16.75
N ASP A 585 10.48 0.49 -16.31
CA ASP A 585 9.45 0.23 -15.29
C ASP A 585 9.73 -1.08 -14.53
N GLU A 586 9.01 -1.26 -13.41
CA GLU A 586 9.13 -2.43 -12.54
C GLU A 586 8.69 -3.73 -13.22
N VAL A 587 7.59 -3.70 -13.98
CA VAL A 587 7.03 -4.90 -14.64
C VAL A 587 8.05 -5.54 -15.57
N SER A 588 8.69 -4.72 -16.41
CA SER A 588 9.78 -5.13 -17.31
C SER A 588 10.98 -5.70 -16.53
N ALA A 589 11.28 -5.15 -15.36
CA ALA A 589 12.38 -5.59 -14.52
C ALA A 589 12.09 -6.96 -13.88
N LEU A 590 10.87 -7.17 -13.38
CA LEU A 590 10.42 -8.42 -12.77
C LEU A 590 10.39 -9.57 -13.80
N GLU A 591 9.91 -9.32 -15.02
CA GLU A 591 9.97 -10.31 -16.10
C GLU A 591 11.42 -10.72 -16.38
N ALA A 592 12.31 -9.74 -16.56
CA ALA A 592 13.71 -10.01 -16.85
C ALA A 592 14.45 -10.70 -15.69
N LEU A 593 14.06 -10.40 -14.44
CA LEU A 593 14.60 -11.04 -13.24
C LEU A 593 14.37 -12.56 -13.28
N VAL A 594 13.13 -12.97 -13.58
CA VAL A 594 12.72 -14.38 -13.64
C VAL A 594 13.28 -15.07 -14.87
N ASP A 595 13.22 -14.43 -16.03
CA ASP A 595 13.54 -15.07 -17.31
C ASP A 595 15.03 -15.06 -17.66
N THR A 596 15.78 -14.08 -17.17
CA THR A 596 17.18 -13.85 -17.58
C THR A 596 18.16 -13.74 -16.42
N LEU A 597 18.02 -12.76 -15.53
CA LEU A 597 19.07 -12.45 -14.54
C LEU A 597 19.34 -13.62 -13.57
N ILE A 598 18.30 -14.16 -12.93
CA ILE A 598 18.46 -15.28 -11.99
C ILE A 598 18.99 -16.53 -12.70
N PRO A 599 18.41 -16.97 -13.84
CA PRO A 599 18.95 -18.10 -14.60
C PRO A 599 20.43 -17.93 -15.01
N ASP A 600 20.82 -16.76 -15.50
CA ASP A 600 22.20 -16.48 -15.93
C ASP A 600 23.17 -16.45 -14.75
N LEU A 601 22.73 -15.94 -13.59
CA LEU A 601 23.50 -15.98 -12.35
C LEU A 601 23.70 -17.43 -11.88
N LEU A 602 22.64 -18.23 -11.81
CA LEU A 602 22.66 -19.63 -11.36
C LEU A 602 23.47 -20.53 -12.31
N ALA A 603 23.59 -20.17 -13.59
CA ALA A 603 24.43 -20.89 -14.55
C ALA A 603 25.93 -20.88 -14.19
N ASN A 604 26.37 -20.03 -13.26
CA ASN A 604 27.75 -20.03 -12.74
C ASN A 604 28.03 -21.18 -11.75
N TYR A 605 26.99 -21.84 -11.23
CA TYR A 605 27.09 -22.88 -10.20
C TYR A 605 27.05 -24.30 -10.80
N SER A 606 27.65 -25.26 -10.09
CA SER A 606 27.81 -26.64 -10.60
C SER A 606 26.93 -27.63 -9.85
N ALA A 607 26.05 -28.31 -10.59
CA ALA A 607 25.21 -29.41 -10.08
C ALA A 607 26.01 -30.47 -9.30
N GLY A 608 25.69 -30.65 -8.01
CA GLY A 608 26.26 -31.66 -7.10
C GLY A 608 27.52 -31.24 -6.32
N THR A 609 27.97 -29.99 -6.45
CA THR A 609 28.91 -29.36 -5.50
C THR A 609 28.28 -28.22 -4.72
N ASP A 610 27.30 -27.55 -5.33
CA ASP A 610 26.55 -26.43 -4.77
C ASP A 610 25.08 -26.86 -4.75
N ASP A 611 24.65 -27.49 -3.66
CA ASP A 611 23.27 -28.02 -3.55
C ASP A 611 22.28 -26.89 -3.17
N THR A 612 22.77 -25.81 -2.56
CA THR A 612 22.01 -24.60 -2.20
C THR A 612 22.83 -23.34 -2.44
N VAL A 613 22.18 -22.26 -2.90
CA VAL A 613 22.78 -20.95 -3.23
C VAL A 613 21.83 -19.84 -2.82
N SER A 614 22.27 -18.90 -1.98
CA SER A 614 21.50 -17.68 -1.72
C SER A 614 21.81 -16.59 -2.76
N ILE A 615 20.76 -15.90 -3.21
CA ILE A 615 20.83 -14.73 -4.08
C ILE A 615 20.33 -13.52 -3.28
N LEU A 616 21.16 -12.49 -3.18
CA LEU A 616 20.77 -11.17 -2.72
C LEU A 616 20.25 -10.38 -3.92
N LEU A 617 19.00 -9.94 -3.84
CA LEU A 617 18.33 -9.06 -4.78
C LEU A 617 18.29 -7.65 -4.17
N ALA A 618 18.81 -6.67 -4.88
CA ALA A 618 18.69 -5.26 -4.54
C ALA A 618 17.95 -4.54 -5.67
N GLN A 619 16.97 -3.74 -5.31
CA GLN A 619 16.09 -3.01 -6.23
C GLN A 619 16.10 -1.53 -5.86
N GLU A 620 16.03 -0.68 -6.88
CA GLU A 620 15.89 0.76 -6.75
C GLU A 620 14.82 1.24 -7.74
N ALA A 621 13.70 1.71 -7.21
CA ALA A 621 12.63 2.32 -7.97
C ALA A 621 12.73 3.84 -7.84
N ASN A 622 12.78 4.53 -8.97
CA ASN A 622 12.79 5.98 -9.02
C ASN A 622 11.46 6.46 -9.58
N TYR A 623 10.74 7.33 -8.89
CA TYR A 623 9.45 7.83 -9.33
C TYR A 623 9.16 9.25 -8.83
N ARG A 624 8.14 9.88 -9.42
CA ARG A 624 7.47 11.06 -8.87
C ARG A 624 6.00 10.74 -8.71
N THR A 625 5.38 11.13 -7.62
CA THR A 625 3.96 10.89 -7.42
C THR A 625 3.20 12.16 -7.06
N ILE A 626 1.93 12.20 -7.43
CA ILE A 626 0.94 13.14 -6.92
C ILE A 626 -0.37 12.38 -6.70
N ALA A 627 -0.93 12.48 -5.51
CA ALA A 627 -2.19 11.85 -5.14
C ALA A 627 -3.26 12.88 -4.76
N LEU A 628 -4.53 12.47 -4.78
CA LEU A 628 -5.58 13.17 -4.01
C LEU A 628 -5.11 13.30 -2.55
N GLY A 629 -5.35 14.45 -1.94
CA GLY A 629 -4.76 14.78 -0.63
C GLY A 629 -3.44 15.55 -0.69
N SER A 630 -2.74 15.60 -1.83
CA SER A 630 -1.50 16.37 -1.94
C SER A 630 -1.71 17.86 -1.63
N ASP A 631 -0.86 18.45 -0.79
CA ASP A 631 -0.89 19.87 -0.34
C ASP A 631 -1.02 20.92 -1.46
N SER A 632 -0.56 20.57 -2.66
CA SER A 632 -0.59 21.44 -3.84
C SER A 632 -0.55 20.61 -5.12
N GLY A 633 -0.91 21.22 -6.25
CA GLY A 633 -0.88 20.56 -7.56
C GLY A 633 -2.16 19.80 -7.91
N VAL A 634 -3.07 19.61 -6.96
CA VAL A 634 -4.41 19.02 -7.20
C VAL A 634 -5.47 20.12 -7.17
N ALA A 635 -6.35 20.14 -8.16
CA ALA A 635 -7.45 21.11 -8.23
C ALA A 635 -8.71 20.52 -8.87
N TRP A 636 -9.83 20.64 -8.15
CA TRP A 636 -11.17 20.34 -8.66
C TRP A 636 -11.93 21.63 -9.07
N ASP A 637 -12.37 21.71 -10.32
CA ASP A 637 -13.29 22.75 -10.80
C ASP A 637 -14.71 22.18 -10.99
N SER A 638 -15.52 22.29 -9.95
CA SER A 638 -16.95 21.89 -9.97
C SER A 638 -17.81 22.58 -11.06
N ALA A 639 -17.37 23.69 -11.64
CA ALA A 639 -18.13 24.38 -12.70
C ALA A 639 -17.94 23.72 -14.06
N THR A 640 -16.77 23.11 -14.29
CA THR A 640 -16.46 22.37 -15.52
C THR A 640 -16.49 20.86 -15.32
N GLY A 641 -16.42 20.37 -14.08
CA GLY A 641 -16.29 18.95 -13.75
C GLY A 641 -14.88 18.45 -14.03
N THR A 642 -13.85 19.29 -13.85
CA THR A 642 -12.47 18.96 -14.22
C THR A 642 -11.60 18.78 -13.00
N LEU A 643 -10.92 17.63 -12.93
CA LEU A 643 -9.86 17.32 -11.99
C LEU A 643 -8.50 17.52 -12.68
N ALA A 644 -7.71 18.44 -12.16
CA ALA A 644 -6.38 18.74 -12.67
C ALA A 644 -5.30 18.32 -11.66
N LEU A 645 -4.28 17.59 -12.12
CA LEU A 645 -3.09 17.24 -11.37
C LEU A 645 -1.83 17.77 -12.07
N ASP A 646 -0.95 18.42 -11.31
CA ASP A 646 0.28 19.07 -11.79
C ASP A 646 1.51 18.55 -11.02
N LEU A 647 2.36 17.81 -11.72
CA LEU A 647 3.57 17.20 -11.18
C LEU A 647 4.78 18.17 -11.13
N THR A 648 4.63 19.43 -11.56
CA THR A 648 5.78 20.36 -11.76
C THR A 648 6.63 20.54 -10.50
N ASP A 649 5.99 20.65 -9.33
CA ASP A 649 6.64 20.87 -8.05
C ASP A 649 6.76 19.55 -7.24
N ARG A 650 6.76 18.38 -7.91
CA ARG A 650 6.98 17.08 -7.26
C ARG A 650 8.45 16.70 -7.30
N ALA A 651 8.97 16.32 -6.13
CA ALA A 651 10.28 15.73 -5.95
C ALA A 651 10.33 14.32 -6.54
N GLN A 652 11.48 13.95 -7.11
CA GLN A 652 11.76 12.54 -7.39
C GLN A 652 12.08 11.84 -6.07
N GLN A 653 11.43 10.70 -5.87
CA GLN A 653 11.62 9.79 -4.76
C GLN A 653 12.37 8.56 -5.25
N THR A 654 13.22 8.03 -4.39
CA THR A 654 13.95 6.78 -4.63
C THR A 654 13.58 5.80 -3.53
N TYR A 655 12.84 4.77 -3.91
CA TYR A 655 12.49 3.65 -3.05
C TYR A 655 13.44 2.50 -3.32
N THR A 656 13.92 1.85 -2.26
CA THR A 656 14.83 0.72 -2.41
C THR A 656 14.32 -0.49 -1.66
N THR A 657 14.65 -1.67 -2.19
CA THR A 657 14.30 -2.94 -1.57
C THR A 657 15.49 -3.87 -1.62
N LEU A 658 15.71 -4.58 -0.52
CA LEU A 658 16.76 -5.58 -0.39
C LEU A 658 16.11 -6.88 0.07
N SER A 659 16.30 -7.95 -0.70
CA SER A 659 15.81 -9.28 -0.33
C SER A 659 16.84 -10.35 -0.58
N LEU A 660 16.76 -11.46 0.17
CA LEU A 660 17.70 -12.57 0.04
C LEU A 660 16.94 -13.89 -0.04
N THR A 661 17.08 -14.58 -1.18
CA THR A 661 16.32 -15.79 -1.49
C THR A 661 17.25 -16.98 -1.72
N PRO A 662 17.02 -18.11 -1.02
CA PRO A 662 17.76 -19.34 -1.26
C PRO A 662 17.19 -20.12 -2.46
N TYR A 663 18.08 -20.69 -3.26
CA TYR A 663 17.76 -21.60 -4.37
C TYR A 663 18.39 -22.96 -4.12
N GLU A 664 17.64 -24.03 -4.39
CA GLU A 664 18.11 -25.43 -4.30
C GLU A 664 18.14 -26.05 -5.69
N TYR A 665 19.13 -26.91 -5.94
CA TYR A 665 19.21 -27.70 -7.17
C TYR A 665 18.66 -29.10 -6.96
N ASP A 666 17.52 -29.42 -7.59
CA ASP A 666 16.79 -30.69 -7.39
C ASP A 666 17.40 -31.91 -8.11
N GLY A 667 18.49 -31.70 -8.85
CA GLY A 667 19.13 -32.70 -9.70
C GLY A 667 18.89 -32.47 -11.19
N SER A 668 17.86 -31.72 -11.57
CA SER A 668 17.48 -31.33 -12.93
C SER A 668 17.57 -29.82 -13.14
N ASP A 669 16.91 -29.06 -12.27
CA ASP A 669 16.70 -27.62 -12.42
C ASP A 669 16.88 -26.93 -11.05
N TRP A 670 17.06 -25.60 -11.09
CA TRP A 670 17.07 -24.77 -9.89
C TRP A 670 15.66 -24.29 -9.58
N SER A 671 15.33 -24.25 -8.29
CA SER A 671 14.08 -23.64 -7.80
C SER A 671 14.33 -22.92 -6.49
N ALA A 672 13.46 -21.96 -6.13
CA ALA A 672 13.48 -21.37 -4.80
C ALA A 672 13.34 -22.48 -3.74
N ALA A 673 14.16 -22.42 -2.70
CA ALA A 673 14.12 -23.39 -1.60
C ALA A 673 12.95 -23.07 -0.66
N ASP A 674 12.43 -24.10 0.02
CA ASP A 674 11.48 -23.89 1.11
C ASP A 674 12.18 -23.17 2.26
N ILE A 675 11.62 -22.02 2.68
CA ILE A 675 12.25 -21.16 3.67
C ILE A 675 12.41 -21.85 5.03
N TYR A 676 11.47 -22.69 5.44
CA TYR A 676 11.53 -23.37 6.73
C TYR A 676 12.58 -24.48 6.72
N ASP A 677 12.62 -25.29 5.66
CA ASP A 677 13.67 -26.30 5.48
C ASP A 677 15.07 -25.66 5.40
N TYR A 678 15.18 -24.49 4.75
CA TYR A 678 16.43 -23.73 4.70
C TYR A 678 16.84 -23.20 6.08
N LEU A 679 15.92 -22.57 6.83
CA LEU A 679 16.21 -22.04 8.17
C LEU A 679 16.61 -23.15 9.16
N ASP A 680 16.01 -24.34 9.06
CA ASP A 680 16.41 -25.51 9.85
C ASP A 680 17.84 -25.98 9.47
N ALA A 681 18.17 -26.00 8.19
CA ALA A 681 19.52 -26.33 7.72
C ALA A 681 20.56 -25.26 8.12
N LEU A 682 20.15 -23.99 8.13
CA LEU A 682 20.95 -22.85 8.56
C LEU A 682 21.28 -22.97 10.05
N GLU A 683 20.28 -23.27 10.89
CA GLU A 683 20.45 -23.51 12.33
C GLU A 683 21.51 -24.57 12.60
N VAL A 684 21.38 -25.75 11.99
CA VAL A 684 22.36 -26.85 12.14
C VAL A 684 23.76 -26.44 11.71
N THR A 685 23.86 -25.59 10.68
CA THR A 685 25.15 -25.07 10.19
C THR A 685 25.75 -24.08 11.18
N LEU A 686 24.95 -23.15 11.69
CA LEU A 686 25.36 -22.15 12.68
C LEU A 686 25.75 -22.80 14.01
N GLU A 687 25.05 -23.82 14.47
CA GLU A 687 25.45 -24.63 15.65
C GLU A 687 26.85 -25.24 15.49
N GLY A 688 27.24 -25.57 14.25
CA GLY A 688 28.56 -26.11 13.92
C GLY A 688 29.68 -25.06 13.89
N ILE A 689 29.34 -23.78 13.65
CA ILE A 689 30.28 -22.66 13.50
C ILE A 689 30.41 -21.88 14.81
N ILE A 690 29.27 -21.46 15.36
CA ILE A 690 29.14 -20.72 16.62
C ILE A 690 29.27 -21.75 17.73
N THR A 691 30.47 -22.22 18.01
CA THR A 691 30.71 -23.15 19.13
C THR A 691 30.66 -22.41 20.46
N THR A 692 30.30 -23.09 21.56
CA THR A 692 30.37 -22.52 22.91
C THR A 692 31.72 -21.87 23.23
N ALA A 693 32.83 -22.41 22.73
CA ALA A 693 34.17 -21.83 22.91
C ALA A 693 34.42 -20.49 22.17
N ALA A 694 33.67 -20.22 21.09
CA ALA A 694 33.73 -18.93 20.38
C ALA A 694 32.87 -17.88 21.11
N VAL A 695 31.73 -18.31 21.64
CA VAL A 695 30.88 -17.52 22.52
C VAL A 695 31.62 -17.19 23.82
N ASP A 696 32.40 -18.13 24.38
CA ASP A 696 33.28 -17.90 25.53
C ASP A 696 34.32 -16.80 25.28
N GLU A 697 34.83 -16.66 24.05
CA GLU A 697 35.81 -15.62 23.68
C GLU A 697 35.15 -14.24 23.55
N LEU A 698 33.89 -14.20 23.10
CA LEU A 698 33.01 -13.03 23.04
C LEU A 698 32.61 -12.58 24.47
N LEU A 699 32.19 -13.52 25.32
CA LEU A 699 31.81 -13.31 26.72
C LEU A 699 33.02 -13.05 27.65
N ALA A 700 34.23 -13.51 27.28
CA ALA A 700 35.46 -13.20 28.01
C ALA A 700 35.88 -11.72 27.91
N TRP A 701 35.31 -10.97 26.95
CA TRP A 701 35.46 -9.52 26.92
C TRP A 701 34.61 -8.83 27.99
N PHE A 702 33.49 -9.46 28.39
CA PHE A 702 32.51 -8.92 29.33
C PHE A 702 32.71 -9.39 30.79
N SER A 703 33.34 -10.54 31.05
CA SER A 703 33.44 -11.08 32.41
C SER A 703 34.86 -11.00 33.03
N GLU A 704 35.01 -10.17 34.07
CA GLU A 704 36.11 -10.32 35.04
C GLU A 704 35.79 -11.39 36.13
N THR A 705 34.62 -12.05 36.07
CA THR A 705 34.14 -12.94 37.15
C THR A 705 33.37 -14.20 36.69
N GLN A 706 34.03 -15.34 36.88
CA GLN A 706 33.56 -16.74 37.06
C GLN A 706 33.04 -17.59 35.88
N GLU A 707 33.58 -18.83 35.83
CA GLU A 707 33.25 -19.95 34.93
C GLU A 707 31.82 -20.50 35.19
N TYR A 708 30.90 -20.31 34.25
CA TYR A 708 29.56 -20.95 34.28
C TYR A 708 29.24 -21.65 32.95
N SER A 709 29.47 -22.97 32.91
CA SER A 709 29.33 -23.81 31.70
C SER A 709 27.89 -24.03 31.18
N SER A 710 26.87 -23.41 31.78
CA SER A 710 25.48 -23.47 31.34
C SER A 710 25.02 -22.21 30.59
N LEU A 711 25.78 -21.11 30.69
CA LEU A 711 25.50 -19.86 29.98
C LEU A 711 25.92 -19.94 28.51
N ASP A 712 27.00 -20.67 28.23
CA ASP A 712 27.58 -20.80 26.89
C ASP A 712 26.60 -21.40 25.87
N THR A 713 25.69 -22.29 26.32
CA THR A 713 24.67 -22.91 25.46
C THR A 713 23.49 -21.97 25.21
N ILE A 714 23.08 -21.17 26.20
CA ILE A 714 21.97 -20.22 26.05
C ILE A 714 22.40 -19.06 25.14
N ALA A 715 23.60 -18.52 25.36
CA ALA A 715 24.17 -17.48 24.51
C ALA A 715 24.42 -17.96 23.07
N GLN A 716 24.85 -19.21 22.88
CA GLN A 716 24.95 -19.82 21.55
C GLN A 716 23.59 -19.87 20.84
N GLN A 717 22.53 -20.30 21.52
CA GLN A 717 21.19 -20.40 20.94
C GLN A 717 20.59 -19.02 20.63
N GLY A 718 20.80 -18.02 21.50
CA GLY A 718 20.35 -16.64 21.23
C GLY A 718 20.98 -16.03 19.97
N VAL A 719 22.28 -16.20 19.76
CA VAL A 719 22.96 -15.70 18.54
C VAL A 719 22.45 -16.43 17.28
N ILE A 720 22.13 -17.72 17.39
CA ILE A 720 21.56 -18.50 16.29
C ILE A 720 20.14 -18.01 15.95
N SER A 721 19.30 -17.78 16.96
CA SER A 721 17.95 -17.25 16.78
C SER A 721 17.95 -15.88 16.11
N LEU A 722 18.85 -14.98 16.54
CA LEU A 722 19.00 -13.67 15.92
C LEU A 722 19.44 -13.78 14.46
N ALA A 723 20.43 -14.61 14.15
CA ALA A 723 20.85 -14.83 12.78
C ALA A 723 19.69 -15.36 11.92
N ARG A 724 18.89 -16.29 12.43
CA ARG A 724 17.69 -16.78 11.74
C ARG A 724 16.67 -15.67 11.48
N ASN A 725 16.44 -14.81 12.46
CA ASN A 725 15.51 -13.68 12.33
C ASN A 725 16.01 -12.69 11.26
N PHE A 726 17.27 -12.25 11.32
CA PHE A 726 17.85 -11.37 10.30
C PHE A 726 17.72 -11.94 8.88
N TYR A 727 17.94 -13.25 8.70
CA TYR A 727 17.71 -13.89 7.41
C TYR A 727 16.24 -13.85 7.00
N PHE A 728 15.34 -14.15 7.93
CA PHE A 728 13.91 -14.15 7.67
C PHE A 728 13.42 -12.76 7.27
N THR A 729 13.91 -11.70 7.91
CA THR A 729 13.62 -10.30 7.55
C THR A 729 14.10 -9.99 6.13
N LEU A 730 15.34 -10.38 5.77
CA LEU A 730 15.82 -10.22 4.40
C LEU A 730 15.04 -11.10 3.40
N TYR A 731 14.59 -12.29 3.79
CA TYR A 731 13.77 -13.14 2.93
C TYR A 731 12.38 -12.53 2.68
N ALA A 732 11.80 -11.91 3.71
CA ALA A 732 10.56 -11.15 3.62
C ALA A 732 10.70 -9.82 2.85
N ALA A 733 11.94 -9.48 2.46
CA ALA A 733 12.36 -8.21 1.88
C ALA A 733 12.27 -7.05 2.88
N THR A 734 13.38 -6.33 3.02
CA THR A 734 13.41 -5.03 3.72
C THR A 734 13.31 -3.92 2.70
N SER A 735 12.52 -2.91 2.99
CA SER A 735 12.27 -1.79 2.10
C SER A 735 12.38 -0.46 2.80
N ALA A 736 12.79 0.59 2.07
CA ALA A 736 12.95 1.92 2.64
C ALA A 736 12.97 3.01 1.57
N LEU A 737 12.44 4.18 1.93
CA LEU A 737 12.55 5.41 1.14
C LEU A 737 13.88 6.11 1.45
N VAL A 738 14.67 6.41 0.42
CA VAL A 738 16.08 6.85 0.58
C VAL A 738 16.31 8.30 0.11
N ASP A 739 15.37 8.91 -0.60
CA ASP A 739 15.45 10.31 -1.03
C ASP A 739 14.07 10.96 -1.12
N ASP A 740 13.92 12.10 -0.45
CA ASP A 740 12.84 13.08 -0.64
C ASP A 740 13.49 14.47 -0.62
N THR A 741 13.22 15.28 -1.67
CA THR A 741 13.90 16.56 -1.86
C THR A 741 13.13 17.79 -1.38
N ASP A 742 11.89 17.68 -0.85
CA ASP A 742 11.16 18.88 -0.40
C ASP A 742 10.05 18.73 0.68
N LEU A 743 9.84 17.59 1.35
CA LEU A 743 8.93 17.52 2.51
C LEU A 743 9.49 16.70 3.69
N GLY A 744 9.06 17.08 4.89
CA GLY A 744 9.37 16.36 6.13
C GLY A 744 8.42 15.18 6.29
N LEU A 745 9.03 14.00 6.40
CA LEU A 745 8.57 12.77 7.04
C LEU A 745 7.13 12.33 6.73
N PHE A 746 7.03 11.35 5.83
CA PHE A 746 6.24 10.15 6.10
C PHE A 746 7.24 9.00 6.20
N SER A 747 7.43 8.48 7.41
CA SER A 747 8.14 7.24 7.66
C SER A 747 7.11 6.13 7.62
N ASP A 748 7.22 5.18 6.69
CA ASP A 748 6.98 3.80 7.11
C ASP A 748 7.59 2.74 6.18
N ILE A 749 8.22 1.77 6.82
CA ILE A 749 7.96 0.33 6.82
C ILE A 749 9.08 -0.22 7.72
N VAL A 750 8.80 -0.31 9.02
CA VAL A 750 9.62 -1.11 9.94
C VAL A 750 8.78 -2.26 10.45
N VAL A 751 9.31 -3.46 10.27
CA VAL A 751 8.76 -4.71 10.80
C VAL A 751 8.95 -4.71 12.32
N ASP A 752 7.86 -4.69 13.06
CA ASP A 752 7.79 -4.60 14.52
C ASP A 752 7.92 -5.97 15.24
N ASP A 753 8.24 -5.92 16.54
CA ASP A 753 8.58 -6.92 17.59
C ASP A 753 10.08 -7.03 17.98
N ASP A 754 10.71 -5.94 18.41
CA ASP A 754 12.13 -5.92 18.86
C ASP A 754 12.39 -6.40 20.30
N MET A 755 11.50 -7.22 20.88
CA MET A 755 11.77 -7.92 22.14
C MET A 755 11.60 -9.44 22.05
N LEU A 756 12.72 -10.12 21.81
CA LEU A 756 12.78 -11.58 21.89
C LEU A 756 13.02 -12.05 23.33
N THR A 757 11.97 -12.10 24.17
CA THR A 757 12.05 -12.73 25.50
C THR A 757 11.91 -14.24 25.38
N LEU A 758 13.02 -14.97 25.38
CA LEU A 758 13.00 -16.45 25.29
C LEU A 758 12.85 -17.11 26.67
N ASP A 759 11.64 -17.60 26.99
CA ASP A 759 11.39 -18.58 28.06
C ASP A 759 11.83 -19.98 27.58
N PHE A 760 12.98 -20.44 28.09
CA PHE A 760 13.59 -21.70 27.66
C PHE A 760 13.15 -22.94 28.46
N ASN A 761 12.27 -22.80 29.46
CA ASN A 761 11.84 -23.93 30.29
C ASN A 761 10.39 -24.34 30.05
N GLY A 762 9.55 -23.45 29.51
CA GLY A 762 8.16 -23.75 29.16
C GLY A 762 7.32 -24.25 30.34
N ASP A 763 7.74 -23.97 31.57
CA ASP A 763 7.09 -24.42 32.80
C ASP A 763 6.57 -23.30 33.70
N GLY A 764 6.83 -22.03 33.33
CA GLY A 764 6.36 -20.85 34.02
C GLY A 764 6.81 -20.78 35.48
N SER A 765 7.97 -21.36 35.81
CA SER A 765 8.54 -21.33 37.15
C SER A 765 9.61 -20.23 37.30
N ALA A 766 9.69 -19.65 38.48
CA ALA A 766 10.48 -18.45 38.80
C ALA A 766 12.01 -18.64 38.83
N ASP A 767 12.56 -19.62 38.09
CA ASP A 767 13.99 -19.98 38.08
C ASP A 767 14.66 -19.66 36.71
N ASP A 768 14.21 -18.63 35.99
CA ASP A 768 14.63 -18.35 34.59
C ASP A 768 15.85 -17.40 34.47
N ALA A 769 16.70 -17.67 33.46
CA ALA A 769 17.81 -16.82 33.04
C ALA A 769 17.43 -16.13 31.72
N TYR A 770 17.52 -14.80 31.69
CA TYR A 770 17.12 -13.98 30.55
C TYR A 770 18.34 -13.57 29.73
N ILE A 771 18.23 -13.67 28.41
CA ILE A 771 19.13 -13.00 27.47
C ILE A 771 18.35 -11.82 26.91
N VAL A 772 18.83 -10.62 27.20
CA VAL A 772 18.32 -9.39 26.58
C VAL A 772 19.24 -9.07 25.41
N VAL A 773 18.66 -9.02 24.21
CA VAL A 773 19.34 -8.60 22.99
C VAL A 773 18.81 -7.22 22.65
N ILE A 774 19.68 -6.21 22.68
CA ILE A 774 19.34 -4.87 22.21
C ILE A 774 19.64 -4.84 20.72
N ILE A 775 18.59 -4.75 19.92
CA ILE A 775 18.64 -4.47 18.48
C ILE A 775 18.29 -2.98 18.38
N ASP A 776 19.14 -2.16 17.75
CA ASP A 776 18.74 -0.78 17.43
C ASP A 776 17.87 -0.76 16.16
N THR A 777 17.26 0.39 15.87
CA THR A 777 16.40 0.67 14.72
C THR A 777 17.02 0.38 13.34
N LEU A 778 18.28 -0.09 13.29
CA LEU A 778 19.04 -0.46 12.10
C LEU A 778 19.48 -1.93 12.10
N GLY A 779 18.93 -2.76 12.99
CA GLY A 779 19.23 -4.19 13.07
C GLY A 779 20.61 -4.50 13.68
N MET A 780 21.28 -3.53 14.32
CA MET A 780 22.57 -3.77 14.95
C MET A 780 22.44 -4.22 16.40
N VAL A 781 23.05 -5.37 16.73
CA VAL A 781 23.23 -5.82 18.12
C VAL A 781 24.25 -4.93 18.82
N GLN A 782 23.79 -4.08 19.73
CA GLN A 782 24.73 -3.25 20.49
C GLN A 782 25.25 -3.94 21.76
N THR A 783 24.44 -4.71 22.51
CA THR A 783 24.89 -5.30 23.80
C THR A 783 24.17 -6.59 24.20
N TYR A 784 24.87 -7.49 24.91
CA TYR A 784 24.33 -8.71 25.52
C TYR A 784 24.25 -8.56 27.05
N TYR A 785 23.11 -8.91 27.66
CA TYR A 785 23.00 -9.05 29.12
C TYR A 785 22.54 -10.45 29.54
N LEU A 786 23.16 -10.97 30.60
CA LEU A 786 22.85 -12.24 31.26
C LEU A 786 22.45 -11.94 32.70
N LEU A 787 21.20 -12.21 33.07
CA LEU A 787 20.64 -11.86 34.38
C LEU A 787 20.54 -13.10 35.31
N GLU A 788 20.99 -12.97 36.57
CA GLU A 788 20.70 -13.89 37.68
C GLU A 788 19.85 -13.17 38.76
N GLU A 789 18.99 -13.94 39.44
CA GLU A 789 17.92 -13.56 40.40
C GLU A 789 18.28 -12.64 41.59
N ASP A 790 19.52 -12.17 41.76
CA ASP A 790 19.97 -11.47 42.99
C ASP A 790 20.74 -10.15 42.74
N SER A 791 20.87 -9.67 41.49
CA SER A 791 21.43 -8.34 41.21
C SER A 791 20.39 -7.25 41.45
N SER A 792 20.60 -6.41 42.48
CA SER A 792 19.75 -5.24 42.71
C SER A 792 19.97 -4.20 41.61
N LEU A 793 18.91 -3.49 41.22
CA LEU A 793 18.89 -2.40 40.23
C LEU A 793 20.09 -1.42 40.35
N ASP A 794 20.54 -1.12 41.57
CA ASP A 794 21.70 -0.24 41.84
C ASP A 794 23.06 -0.80 41.33
N GLU A 795 23.22 -2.13 41.20
CA GLU A 795 24.41 -2.77 40.61
C GLU A 795 24.33 -2.86 39.07
N MET A 796 23.13 -2.76 38.47
CA MET A 796 22.94 -2.64 37.02
C MET A 796 23.47 -1.29 36.50
N THR A 797 23.25 -0.21 37.26
CA THR A 797 23.63 1.16 36.87
C THR A 797 25.15 1.37 36.83
N GLU A 798 25.93 0.69 37.68
CA GLU A 798 27.39 0.84 37.71
C GLU A 798 28.09 0.06 36.57
N LEU A 799 27.43 -0.97 36.01
CA LEU A 799 27.93 -1.73 34.86
C LEU A 799 27.57 -1.08 33.51
N LEU A 800 26.41 -0.42 33.40
CA LEU A 800 26.01 0.36 32.21
C LEU A 800 26.83 1.64 32.00
N ILE A 801 27.39 2.22 33.09
CA ILE A 801 28.19 3.46 33.04
C ILE A 801 29.66 3.22 32.63
N THR A 802 30.14 1.97 32.60
CA THR A 802 31.57 1.64 32.36
C THR A 802 31.78 0.96 31.03
#